data_AF-A0A9D7UB44-F1
#
_entry.id   AF-A0A9D7UB44-F1
#
_cell.length_a   1.000
_cell.length_b   1.000
_cell.length_c   1.000
_cell.angle_alpha   90.00
_cell.angle_beta   90.00
_cell.angle_gamma   90.00
#
_symmetry.space_group_name_H-M   'P 1'
#
loop_
_entity.id
_entity.type
_entity.pdbx_description
1 polymer ?
#
loop_
_entity_poly.entity_id
_entity_poly.type
_entity_poly.pdbx_seq_one_letter_code
_entity_poly.pdbx_strand_id
1 'polypeptide(L)'
;MKNTSIRYCLTVCCILVSNVLAFAQARPAYGVFGDYNLNMYKADFRTFPNVPSCCPLYEDGSGGGLSIGLFYELPLAEKLRLALRAGYSTRGGVLLREENVVVSGNVPGVFEHSVDVSLADVGIEPLAQYNLFGSLWLNLGARVAYVTTQTFSQKESIVSPSDGVFSNGSSTRNEINDQPIPSSSALFAGVLAGASYDVPLNANATVILAPEVFYCLGLTPVVSDLDWTTNSFRFGLALKLSPQQPERPIERIEEKQNVDTQLVVRPIAVDSIGSGHDATQTLLTVGVLAKGVEANGEEKPTVTLRVEEFSSVLMTPLLNYVFFDENSSTLPSRYRVLNTDETNKYDEKGVNSIDRLSTYYHLLNIVGKRLRQNPSATITLVGCNADVEMERGNLALSTRRAESVKEYFVKTWGIADVRIKTESRNLPEKAAFSQSAEGYQENRRVEILTSSTEITAPIITKDTLRKANPPILRFYPSVENDIPLSKWILTAEQNGMVVKRFEGRGDVPSSLDWTMDQEGSHPRSEGSMVYLLQVTDTNNRTETSSGMIAVEQTTIHRKKIERRGDKEINRYSLILFEVRSSDITSTNKPIIDLIRKNIAPNSTVSVAGYTDRLGDPKANQTIAEGRAKATANALRLQSDNVSISGQGNADTYNPDLPEGRLYTRTVDVVIETPVKE
;
A
#
# COMPACT_ATOMS: atom_id res chain seq x y z
N MET A 1 -44.76 14.25 45.35
CA MET A 1 -43.75 14.80 44.43
C MET A 1 -43.37 13.80 43.32
N LYS A 2 -44.37 13.23 42.65
CA LYS A 2 -44.23 12.22 41.58
C LYS A 2 -45.14 12.66 40.44
N ASN A 3 -44.60 13.41 39.47
CA ASN A 3 -45.15 13.60 38.11
C ASN A 3 -44.48 14.75 37.34
N THR A 4 -43.62 15.55 37.98
CA THR A 4 -42.99 16.70 37.32
C THR A 4 -41.67 16.36 36.61
N SER A 5 -40.97 15.28 36.98
CA SER A 5 -39.66 14.92 36.41
C SER A 5 -39.70 14.13 35.10
N ILE A 6 -40.83 13.49 34.77
CA ILE A 6 -40.96 12.67 33.55
C ILE A 6 -41.25 13.54 32.31
N ARG A 7 -41.89 14.70 32.49
CA ARG A 7 -42.13 15.64 31.38
C ARG A 7 -40.86 16.37 30.95
N TYR A 8 -39.95 16.72 31.86
CA TYR A 8 -38.70 17.40 31.50
C TYR A 8 -37.69 16.49 30.77
N CYS A 9 -37.64 15.19 31.04
CA CYS A 9 -36.78 14.26 30.29
C CYS A 9 -37.25 14.03 28.84
N LEU A 10 -38.56 13.99 28.61
CA LEU A 10 -39.13 13.82 27.26
C LEU A 10 -39.06 15.12 26.42
N THR A 11 -39.16 16.30 27.05
CA THR A 11 -39.07 17.57 26.29
C THR A 11 -37.63 17.93 25.91
N VAL A 12 -36.62 17.54 26.69
CA VAL A 12 -35.20 17.72 26.30
C VAL A 12 -34.80 16.75 25.18
N CYS A 13 -35.43 15.57 25.09
CA CYS A 13 -35.19 14.61 24.00
C CYS A 13 -35.88 15.01 22.68
N CYS A 14 -36.97 15.78 22.72
CA CYS A 14 -37.71 16.21 21.53
C CYS A 14 -37.21 17.52 20.88
N ILE A 15 -36.46 18.37 21.60
CA ILE A 15 -36.00 19.67 21.05
C ILE A 15 -34.67 19.58 20.28
N LEU A 16 -33.95 18.46 20.35
CA LEU A 16 -32.75 18.20 19.54
C LEU A 16 -33.02 17.53 18.18
N VAL A 17 -34.28 17.38 17.77
CA VAL A 17 -34.68 16.65 16.54
C VAL A 17 -35.04 17.59 15.37
N SER A 18 -34.91 18.91 15.53
CA SER A 18 -35.22 19.85 14.44
C SER A 18 -33.96 20.48 13.84
N ASN A 19 -33.66 20.08 12.61
CA ASN A 19 -32.56 20.51 11.73
C ASN A 19 -31.20 19.83 11.93
N VAL A 20 -31.18 18.50 11.90
CA VAL A 20 -29.94 17.77 11.53
C VAL A 20 -30.07 17.38 10.06
N LEU A 21 -29.34 18.08 9.19
CA LEU A 21 -29.09 17.61 7.82
C LEU A 21 -28.57 16.18 7.91
N ALA A 22 -29.29 15.24 7.28
CA ALA A 22 -28.89 13.85 7.21
C ALA A 22 -27.56 13.74 6.44
N PHE A 23 -26.45 13.68 7.15
CA PHE A 23 -25.17 13.34 6.57
C PHE A 23 -25.03 11.82 6.62
N ALA A 24 -25.33 11.14 5.51
CA ALA A 24 -24.80 9.80 5.31
C ALA A 24 -23.27 9.92 5.31
N GLN A 25 -22.61 9.34 6.32
CA GLN A 25 -21.17 9.44 6.48
C GLN A 25 -20.48 8.63 5.36
N ALA A 26 -20.09 9.29 4.28
CA ALA A 26 -19.37 8.71 3.15
C ALA A 26 -17.86 8.54 3.39
N ARG A 27 -17.39 8.87 4.60
CA ARG A 27 -15.97 8.92 4.97
C ARG A 27 -15.65 7.81 5.97
N PRO A 28 -14.48 7.15 5.85
CA PRO A 28 -13.98 6.27 6.90
C PRO A 28 -13.93 7.00 8.24
N ALA A 29 -14.08 6.24 9.32
CA ALA A 29 -13.88 6.76 10.66
C ALA A 29 -13.12 5.76 11.52
N TYR A 30 -12.43 6.27 12.52
CA TYR A 30 -11.77 5.45 13.53
C TYR A 30 -11.87 6.14 14.87
N GLY A 31 -11.71 5.39 15.94
CA GLY A 31 -11.83 5.98 17.26
C GLY A 31 -11.87 4.96 18.38
N VAL A 32 -12.44 5.41 19.49
CA VAL A 32 -12.54 4.65 20.74
C VAL A 32 -14.00 4.51 21.16
N PHE A 33 -14.34 3.40 21.80
CA PHE A 33 -15.65 3.18 22.38
C PHE A 33 -15.55 2.73 23.83
N GLY A 34 -16.58 3.04 24.62
CA GLY A 34 -16.73 2.62 25.99
C GLY A 34 -18.19 2.32 26.32
N ASP A 35 -18.46 1.08 26.71
CA ASP A 35 -19.79 0.58 27.04
C ASP A 35 -19.87 0.10 28.49
N TYR A 36 -21.03 0.28 29.10
CA TYR A 36 -21.42 -0.43 30.30
C TYR A 36 -22.23 -1.67 29.93
N ASN A 37 -21.83 -2.83 30.46
CA ASN A 37 -22.43 -4.12 30.19
C ASN A 37 -23.36 -4.51 31.35
N LEU A 38 -24.62 -4.76 31.06
CA LEU A 38 -25.53 -5.51 31.91
C LEU A 38 -25.48 -6.98 31.50
N ASN A 39 -24.73 -7.76 32.26
CA ASN A 39 -24.55 -9.18 32.03
C ASN A 39 -25.74 -9.95 32.60
N MET A 40 -26.24 -10.91 31.85
CA MET A 40 -27.34 -11.79 32.22
C MET A 40 -26.90 -13.23 32.00
N TYR A 41 -27.05 -14.04 33.03
CA TYR A 41 -26.73 -15.45 32.97
C TYR A 41 -27.99 -16.27 32.78
N LYS A 42 -27.89 -17.25 31.89
CA LYS A 42 -28.84 -18.34 31.78
C LYS A 42 -28.09 -19.61 32.11
N ALA A 43 -28.48 -20.26 33.20
CA ALA A 43 -27.83 -21.43 33.76
C ALA A 43 -28.83 -22.58 33.95
N ASP A 44 -28.34 -23.81 33.88
CA ASP A 44 -29.04 -25.02 34.30
C ASP A 44 -27.99 -25.98 34.87
N PHE A 45 -27.50 -25.69 36.08
CA PHE A 45 -26.55 -26.56 36.78
C PHE A 45 -26.70 -26.48 38.29
N ARG A 46 -26.27 -27.54 38.98
CA ARG A 46 -26.31 -27.63 40.46
C ARG A 46 -24.96 -27.41 41.12
N THR A 47 -23.89 -27.86 40.45
CA THR A 47 -22.53 -27.78 40.96
C THR A 47 -21.51 -27.65 39.84
N PHE A 48 -20.36 -27.05 40.14
CA PHE A 48 -19.18 -27.12 39.28
C PHE A 48 -18.52 -28.50 39.37
N PRO A 49 -17.82 -28.95 38.31
CA PRO A 49 -17.07 -30.21 38.33
C PRO A 49 -16.10 -30.27 39.52
N ASN A 50 -16.22 -31.31 40.35
CA ASN A 50 -15.40 -31.56 41.54
C ASN A 50 -15.47 -30.48 42.64
N VAL A 51 -16.48 -29.61 42.62
CA VAL A 51 -16.72 -28.62 43.67
C VAL A 51 -17.96 -29.04 44.47
N PRO A 52 -17.93 -29.05 45.82
CA PRO A 52 -19.13 -29.29 46.61
C PRO A 52 -20.13 -28.13 46.52
N SER A 53 -21.38 -28.45 46.25
CA SER A 53 -22.52 -27.51 46.28
C SER A 53 -23.77 -28.28 46.70
N CYS A 54 -24.60 -27.67 47.54
CA CYS A 54 -25.91 -28.17 47.92
C CYS A 54 -27.06 -27.41 47.25
N CYS A 55 -26.76 -26.49 46.32
CA CYS A 55 -27.78 -25.74 45.60
C CYS A 55 -28.70 -26.67 44.78
N PRO A 56 -30.03 -26.51 44.87
CA PRO A 56 -30.96 -27.36 44.13
C PRO A 56 -30.88 -27.14 42.61
N LEU A 57 -30.70 -25.88 42.17
CA LEU A 57 -30.51 -25.48 40.78
C LEU A 57 -30.17 -23.98 40.67
N TYR A 58 -29.10 -23.63 39.94
CA TYR A 58 -28.87 -22.27 39.46
C TYR A 58 -29.54 -22.09 38.09
N GLU A 59 -30.46 -21.12 38.00
CA GLU A 59 -31.27 -20.85 36.79
C GLU A 59 -30.85 -19.54 36.10
N ASP A 60 -30.55 -18.51 36.89
CA ASP A 60 -30.22 -17.18 36.39
C ASP A 60 -29.19 -16.47 37.27
N GLY A 61 -28.73 -15.32 36.76
CA GLY A 61 -27.84 -14.42 37.47
C GLY A 61 -27.62 -13.14 36.68
N SER A 62 -27.02 -12.15 37.33
CA SER A 62 -26.78 -10.85 36.70
C SER A 62 -25.53 -10.18 37.22
N GLY A 63 -24.99 -9.25 36.42
CA GLY A 63 -23.81 -8.50 36.81
C GLY A 63 -23.58 -7.27 35.96
N GLY A 64 -22.66 -6.43 36.43
CA GLY A 64 -22.18 -5.25 35.72
C GLY A 64 -20.81 -5.51 35.11
N GLY A 65 -20.52 -4.86 33.99
CA GLY A 65 -19.21 -4.87 33.37
C GLY A 65 -18.94 -3.64 32.52
N LEU A 66 -17.74 -3.58 31.96
CA LEU A 66 -17.32 -2.55 31.04
C LEU A 66 -16.73 -3.18 29.79
N SER A 67 -17.00 -2.57 28.64
CA SER A 67 -16.29 -2.83 27.40
C SER A 67 -15.56 -1.57 26.97
N ILE A 68 -14.28 -1.68 26.61
CA ILE A 68 -13.51 -0.56 26.06
C ILE A 68 -12.64 -1.05 24.92
N GLY A 69 -12.51 -0.24 23.88
CA GLY A 69 -11.70 -0.62 22.74
C GLY A 69 -11.56 0.43 21.67
N LEU A 70 -10.96 -0.01 20.57
CA LEU A 70 -10.75 0.76 19.35
C LEU A 70 -11.66 0.22 18.24
N PHE A 71 -11.99 1.07 17.28
CA PHE A 71 -12.71 0.65 16.10
C PHE A 71 -12.26 1.36 14.83
N TYR A 72 -12.56 0.75 13.70
CA TYR A 72 -12.44 1.32 12.36
C TYR A 72 -13.74 1.06 11.57
N GLU A 73 -14.27 2.08 10.91
CA GLU A 73 -15.48 2.08 10.08
C GLU A 73 -15.11 2.38 8.63
N LEU A 74 -15.54 1.50 7.72
CA LEU A 74 -15.34 1.59 6.27
C LEU A 74 -16.70 1.71 5.57
N PRO A 75 -17.04 2.86 4.96
CA PRO A 75 -18.24 2.99 4.14
C PRO A 75 -18.10 2.13 2.88
N LEU A 76 -19.11 1.30 2.61
CA LEU A 76 -19.19 0.48 1.39
C LEU A 76 -20.21 1.03 0.39
N ALA A 77 -21.27 1.64 0.88
CA ALA A 77 -22.31 2.31 0.11
C ALA A 77 -22.94 3.43 0.95
N GLU A 78 -23.80 4.25 0.36
CA GLU A 78 -24.45 5.38 1.05
C GLU A 78 -25.14 4.99 2.36
N LYS A 79 -25.74 3.79 2.41
CA LYS A 79 -26.44 3.28 3.60
C LYS A 79 -25.76 2.08 4.26
N LEU A 80 -24.57 1.69 3.84
CA LEU A 80 -23.91 0.49 4.34
C LEU A 80 -22.44 0.77 4.66
N ARG A 81 -22.03 0.43 5.88
CA ARG A 81 -20.62 0.45 6.29
C ARG A 81 -20.25 -0.84 7.02
N LEU A 82 -18.97 -1.21 6.96
CA LEU A 82 -18.39 -2.26 7.78
C LEU A 82 -17.62 -1.63 8.93
N ALA A 83 -17.78 -2.17 10.12
CA ALA A 83 -16.99 -1.83 11.28
C ALA A 83 -16.18 -3.05 11.74
N LEU A 84 -14.97 -2.79 12.21
CA LEU A 84 -14.21 -3.75 13.00
C LEU A 84 -13.88 -3.09 14.34
N ARG A 85 -14.30 -3.73 15.43
CA ARG A 85 -13.93 -3.33 16.80
C ARG A 85 -12.94 -4.33 17.37
N ALA A 86 -12.04 -3.85 18.23
CA ALA A 86 -11.16 -4.66 19.05
C ALA A 86 -11.16 -4.08 20.47
N GLY A 87 -11.41 -4.91 21.48
CA GLY A 87 -11.55 -4.40 22.84
C GLY A 87 -11.58 -5.43 23.95
N TYR A 88 -11.35 -4.95 25.16
CA TYR A 88 -11.44 -5.68 26.42
C TYR A 88 -12.86 -5.54 26.99
N SER A 89 -13.43 -6.63 27.52
CA SER A 89 -14.76 -6.66 28.11
C SER A 89 -14.77 -7.45 29.42
N THR A 90 -15.46 -6.95 30.44
CA THR A 90 -15.79 -7.72 31.64
C THR A 90 -17.24 -8.21 31.57
N ARG A 91 -17.44 -9.48 31.96
CA ARG A 91 -18.71 -10.22 31.89
C ARG A 91 -19.06 -10.89 33.23
N GLY A 92 -18.53 -10.38 34.33
CA GLY A 92 -18.76 -10.89 35.68
C GLY A 92 -20.16 -10.58 36.22
N GLY A 93 -20.51 -11.23 37.33
CA GLY A 93 -21.85 -11.21 37.92
C GLY A 93 -22.08 -12.32 38.94
N VAL A 94 -23.24 -12.30 39.57
CA VAL A 94 -23.59 -13.23 40.64
C VAL A 94 -24.81 -14.06 40.25
N LEU A 95 -24.73 -15.37 40.45
CA LEU A 95 -25.88 -16.27 40.49
C LEU A 95 -26.31 -16.42 41.94
N LEU A 96 -27.58 -16.14 42.22
CA LEU A 96 -28.16 -16.22 43.57
C LEU A 96 -29.38 -17.14 43.54
N ARG A 97 -29.46 -18.05 44.51
CA ARG A 97 -30.62 -18.92 44.69
C ARG A 97 -31.00 -19.02 46.15
N GLU A 98 -32.26 -18.70 46.46
CA GLU A 98 -32.84 -18.98 47.76
C GLU A 98 -33.55 -20.34 47.76
N GLU A 99 -33.36 -21.09 48.83
CA GLU A 99 -34.00 -22.37 49.09
C GLU A 99 -34.71 -22.35 50.44
N ASN A 100 -36.00 -22.69 50.44
CA ASN A 100 -36.79 -22.82 51.65
C ASN A 100 -36.81 -24.27 52.11
N VAL A 101 -36.30 -24.54 53.31
CA VAL A 101 -36.28 -25.88 53.90
C VAL A 101 -36.71 -25.82 55.36
N VAL A 102 -37.21 -26.93 55.90
CA VAL A 102 -37.48 -27.05 57.33
C VAL A 102 -36.21 -27.54 58.01
N VAL A 103 -35.68 -26.74 58.94
CA VAL A 103 -34.48 -27.07 59.71
C VAL A 103 -34.83 -27.76 61.03
N SER A 104 -33.81 -28.24 61.74
CA SER A 104 -33.94 -28.89 63.05
C SER A 104 -34.85 -28.09 64.00
N GLY A 105 -35.82 -28.78 64.62
CA GLY A 105 -36.83 -28.13 65.46
C GLY A 105 -38.10 -27.71 64.73
N ASN A 106 -38.29 -28.13 63.46
CA ASN A 106 -39.45 -27.82 62.63
C ASN A 106 -39.62 -26.31 62.36
N VAL A 107 -38.49 -25.61 62.26
CA VAL A 107 -38.43 -24.17 62.00
C VAL A 107 -38.26 -23.94 60.49
N PRO A 108 -39.03 -23.05 59.85
CA PRO A 108 -38.78 -22.64 58.48
C PRO A 108 -37.41 -21.95 58.36
N GLY A 109 -36.55 -22.48 57.50
CA GLY A 109 -35.23 -21.95 57.20
C GLY A 109 -35.09 -21.52 55.74
N VAL A 110 -34.32 -20.46 55.52
CA VAL A 110 -34.00 -19.91 54.19
C VAL A 110 -32.49 -19.98 54.01
N PHE A 111 -32.05 -20.68 52.97
CA PHE A 111 -30.65 -20.81 52.60
C PHE A 111 -30.41 -20.04 51.31
N GLU A 112 -29.39 -19.18 51.30
CA GLU A 112 -28.92 -18.49 50.11
C GLU A 112 -27.68 -19.21 49.57
N HIS A 113 -27.75 -19.61 48.31
CA HIS A 113 -26.64 -20.17 47.55
C HIS A 113 -26.16 -19.11 46.58
N SER A 114 -24.88 -18.74 46.68
CA SER A 114 -24.28 -17.67 45.86
C SER A 114 -23.05 -18.16 45.13
N VAL A 115 -22.95 -17.78 43.85
CA VAL A 115 -21.76 -17.95 43.01
C VAL A 115 -21.46 -16.61 42.36
N ASP A 116 -20.39 -15.95 42.81
CA ASP A 116 -19.84 -14.74 42.21
C ASP A 116 -18.80 -15.13 41.16
N VAL A 117 -18.95 -14.60 39.95
CA VAL A 117 -18.20 -15.00 38.77
C VAL A 117 -17.47 -13.79 38.22
N SER A 118 -16.16 -13.93 38.05
CA SER A 118 -15.30 -12.94 37.42
C SER A 118 -14.82 -13.42 36.06
N LEU A 119 -15.38 -12.82 35.01
CA LEU A 119 -15.05 -13.11 33.62
C LEU A 119 -14.54 -11.85 32.92
N ALA A 120 -13.44 -11.98 32.18
CA ALA A 120 -12.96 -10.93 31.30
C ALA A 120 -12.34 -11.50 30.02
N ASP A 121 -12.44 -10.77 28.92
CA ASP A 121 -12.00 -11.22 27.60
C ASP A 121 -11.44 -10.08 26.74
N VAL A 122 -10.54 -10.42 25.82
CA VAL A 122 -10.07 -9.55 24.73
C VAL A 122 -10.50 -10.17 23.41
N GLY A 123 -11.17 -9.38 22.55
CA GLY A 123 -11.70 -9.91 21.31
C GLY A 123 -11.96 -8.88 20.24
N ILE A 124 -12.43 -9.38 19.10
CA ILE A 124 -12.80 -8.58 17.93
C ILE A 124 -14.29 -8.70 17.63
N GLU A 125 -14.84 -7.66 17.03
CA GLU A 125 -16.24 -7.58 16.62
C GLU A 125 -16.34 -7.03 15.18
N PRO A 126 -16.39 -7.90 14.16
CA PRO A 126 -16.83 -7.48 12.84
C PRO A 126 -18.33 -7.18 12.85
N LEU A 127 -18.70 -6.01 12.33
CA LEU A 127 -20.07 -5.50 12.28
C LEU A 127 -20.40 -5.02 10.86
N ALA A 128 -21.58 -5.35 10.37
CA ALA A 128 -22.24 -4.68 9.26
C ALA A 128 -23.21 -3.64 9.83
N GLN A 129 -23.13 -2.40 9.36
CA GLN A 129 -23.96 -1.31 9.85
C GLN A 129 -24.78 -0.72 8.71
N TYR A 130 -26.10 -0.69 8.88
CA TYR A 130 -27.05 -0.22 7.88
C TYR A 130 -27.76 1.04 8.36
N ASN A 131 -27.74 2.09 7.55
CA ASN A 131 -28.42 3.35 7.85
C ASN A 131 -29.92 3.22 7.55
N LEU A 132 -30.76 3.34 8.57
CA LEU A 132 -32.22 3.33 8.41
C LEU A 132 -32.70 4.67 7.86
N PHE A 133 -32.48 5.73 8.64
CA PHE A 133 -32.84 7.10 8.33
C PHE A 133 -32.00 8.07 9.17
N GLY A 134 -31.73 9.26 8.63
CA GLY A 134 -30.90 10.26 9.30
C GLY A 134 -29.54 9.69 9.72
N SER A 135 -29.18 9.88 10.99
CA SER A 135 -27.93 9.37 11.57
C SER A 135 -28.10 8.06 12.36
N LEU A 136 -29.26 7.37 12.23
CA LEU A 136 -29.53 6.12 12.94
C LEU A 136 -29.02 4.92 12.14
N TRP A 137 -28.13 4.15 12.77
CA TRP A 137 -27.54 2.94 12.21
C TRP A 137 -27.97 1.71 12.99
N LEU A 138 -28.43 0.69 12.26
CA LEU A 138 -28.55 -0.66 12.79
C LEU A 138 -27.21 -1.37 12.64
N ASN A 139 -26.83 -2.15 13.63
CA ASN A 139 -25.56 -2.85 13.70
C ASN A 139 -25.86 -4.35 13.86
N LEU A 140 -25.26 -5.19 13.03
CA LEU A 140 -25.34 -6.64 13.12
C LEU A 140 -23.95 -7.24 12.94
N GLY A 141 -23.56 -8.17 13.79
CA GLY A 141 -22.26 -8.81 13.67
C GLY A 141 -22.04 -9.94 14.67
N ALA A 142 -20.77 -10.25 14.91
CA ALA A 142 -20.37 -11.32 15.81
C ALA A 142 -19.20 -10.86 16.68
N ARG A 143 -19.04 -11.49 17.85
CA ARG A 143 -17.87 -11.33 18.72
C ARG A 143 -17.14 -12.66 18.80
N VAL A 144 -15.81 -12.61 18.69
CA VAL A 144 -14.91 -13.71 19.02
C VAL A 144 -13.84 -13.17 19.94
N ALA A 145 -13.68 -13.79 21.12
CA ALA A 145 -12.79 -13.30 22.14
C ALA A 145 -12.06 -14.42 22.87
N TYR A 146 -10.82 -14.13 23.29
CA TYR A 146 -10.04 -14.95 24.18
C TYR A 146 -10.29 -14.52 25.62
N VAL A 147 -10.69 -15.47 26.46
CA VAL A 147 -11.07 -15.19 27.85
C VAL A 147 -9.81 -15.17 28.71
N THR A 148 -9.49 -14.01 29.29
CA THR A 148 -8.27 -13.77 30.05
C THR A 148 -8.44 -13.97 31.56
N THR A 149 -9.67 -13.86 32.06
CA THR A 149 -9.99 -14.01 33.49
C THR A 149 -11.20 -14.92 33.65
N GLN A 150 -11.07 -15.93 34.51
CA GLN A 150 -12.05 -16.98 34.74
C GLN A 150 -11.98 -17.49 36.18
N THR A 151 -12.51 -16.71 37.11
CA THR A 151 -12.53 -17.10 38.53
C THR A 151 -13.94 -17.07 39.09
N PHE A 152 -14.16 -17.83 40.16
CA PHE A 152 -15.40 -17.80 40.92
C PHE A 152 -15.14 -17.83 42.42
N SER A 153 -16.09 -17.27 43.15
CA SER A 153 -16.23 -17.41 44.59
C SER A 153 -17.62 -17.97 44.86
N GLN A 154 -17.75 -18.93 45.77
CA GLN A 154 -19.04 -19.48 46.17
C GLN A 154 -19.18 -19.52 47.67
N LYS A 155 -20.42 -19.42 48.15
CA LYS A 155 -20.78 -19.69 49.54
C LYS A 155 -22.26 -20.02 49.65
N GLU A 156 -22.57 -20.82 50.66
CA GLU A 156 -23.94 -21.11 51.09
C GLU A 156 -24.14 -20.51 52.48
N SER A 157 -25.19 -19.71 52.66
CA SER A 157 -25.45 -18.97 53.89
C SER A 157 -26.85 -19.24 54.43
N ILE A 158 -26.98 -19.29 55.76
CA ILE A 158 -28.30 -19.32 56.42
C ILE A 158 -28.79 -17.88 56.55
N VAL A 159 -29.87 -17.54 55.85
CA VAL A 159 -30.52 -16.21 55.93
C VAL A 159 -31.53 -16.17 57.08
N SER A 160 -32.24 -17.28 57.29
CA SER A 160 -33.19 -17.44 58.39
C SER A 160 -33.17 -18.89 58.90
N PRO A 161 -33.22 -19.14 60.23
CA PRO A 161 -33.19 -18.14 61.31
C PRO A 161 -31.80 -17.52 61.47
N SER A 162 -31.72 -16.29 62.00
CA SER A 162 -30.48 -15.50 62.06
C SER A 162 -29.40 -16.09 62.99
N ASP A 163 -29.78 -16.97 63.91
CA ASP A 163 -28.89 -17.71 64.82
C ASP A 163 -28.60 -19.15 64.36
N GLY A 164 -29.05 -19.52 63.15
CA GLY A 164 -28.79 -20.82 62.56
C GLY A 164 -27.31 -21.03 62.24
N VAL A 165 -26.80 -22.23 62.56
CA VAL A 165 -25.45 -22.67 62.21
C VAL A 165 -25.49 -24.03 61.53
N PHE A 166 -24.55 -24.26 60.61
CA PHE A 166 -24.31 -25.57 60.02
C PHE A 166 -23.58 -26.50 61.01
N SER A 167 -23.37 -27.76 60.63
CA SER A 167 -22.65 -28.75 61.42
C SER A 167 -21.19 -28.37 61.74
N ASN A 168 -20.63 -27.41 61.00
CA ASN A 168 -19.30 -26.84 61.24
C ASN A 168 -19.29 -25.69 62.28
N GLY A 169 -20.45 -25.29 62.81
CA GLY A 169 -20.60 -24.18 63.76
C GLY A 169 -20.61 -22.78 63.13
N SER A 170 -20.54 -22.67 61.79
CA SER A 170 -20.62 -21.40 61.05
C SER A 170 -22.02 -21.19 60.48
N SER A 171 -22.40 -19.93 60.23
CA SER A 171 -23.58 -19.58 59.43
C SER A 171 -23.36 -19.74 57.92
N THR A 172 -22.13 -20.10 57.50
CA THR A 172 -21.73 -20.38 56.11
C THR A 172 -21.12 -21.77 55.95
N ARG A 173 -21.24 -22.35 54.76
CA ARG A 173 -20.51 -23.57 54.34
C ARG A 173 -20.15 -23.54 52.85
N ASN A 174 -19.34 -24.50 52.43
CA ASN A 174 -18.86 -24.64 51.05
C ASN A 174 -18.24 -23.35 50.49
N GLU A 175 -17.63 -22.55 51.36
CA GLU A 175 -17.05 -21.26 51.04
C GLU A 175 -15.72 -21.43 50.29
N ILE A 176 -15.65 -20.87 49.09
CA ILE A 176 -14.48 -20.88 48.21
C ILE A 176 -14.32 -19.46 47.68
N ASN A 177 -13.10 -18.94 47.72
CA ASN A 177 -12.80 -17.59 47.27
C ASN A 177 -11.77 -17.59 46.15
N ASP A 178 -12.08 -16.88 45.07
CA ASP A 178 -11.22 -16.54 43.94
C ASP A 178 -10.49 -17.74 43.30
N GLN A 179 -11.19 -18.87 43.14
CA GLN A 179 -10.61 -20.04 42.48
C GLN A 179 -10.89 -20.04 40.97
N PRO A 180 -10.02 -20.67 40.15
CA PRO A 180 -10.29 -20.86 38.73
C PRO A 180 -11.56 -21.66 38.51
N ILE A 181 -12.37 -21.26 37.51
CA ILE A 181 -13.56 -22.02 37.11
C ILE A 181 -13.12 -23.35 36.49
N PRO A 182 -13.55 -24.52 37.00
CA PRO A 182 -13.19 -25.82 36.42
C PRO A 182 -13.76 -25.99 35.01
N SER A 183 -12.97 -26.57 34.09
CA SER A 183 -13.38 -26.87 32.70
C SER A 183 -13.97 -25.65 31.95
N SER A 184 -13.43 -24.46 32.20
CA SER A 184 -13.89 -23.22 31.58
C SER A 184 -13.53 -23.12 30.10
N SER A 185 -14.41 -22.51 29.31
CA SER A 185 -14.19 -22.29 27.88
C SER A 185 -13.17 -21.16 27.66
N ALA A 186 -12.03 -21.46 27.02
CA ALA A 186 -10.98 -20.47 26.73
C ALA A 186 -11.39 -19.40 25.68
N LEU A 187 -12.41 -19.69 24.89
CA LEU A 187 -12.94 -18.80 23.86
C LEU A 187 -14.40 -18.43 24.18
N PHE A 188 -14.76 -17.19 23.87
CA PHE A 188 -16.13 -16.71 23.88
C PHE A 188 -16.54 -16.33 22.46
N ALA A 189 -17.65 -16.89 21.98
CA ALA A 189 -18.31 -16.49 20.75
C ALA A 189 -19.72 -15.97 21.04
N GLY A 190 -20.13 -14.93 20.32
CA GLY A 190 -21.47 -14.36 20.44
C GLY A 190 -21.95 -13.64 19.18
N VAL A 191 -23.26 -13.44 19.07
CA VAL A 191 -23.88 -12.63 18.02
C VAL A 191 -24.25 -11.27 18.60
N LEU A 192 -23.98 -10.21 17.84
CA LEU A 192 -24.24 -8.82 18.22
C LEU A 192 -25.33 -8.23 17.34
N ALA A 193 -26.33 -7.63 17.95
CA ALA A 193 -27.31 -6.78 17.28
C ALA A 193 -27.49 -5.50 18.08
N GLY A 194 -27.51 -4.34 17.42
CA GLY A 194 -27.56 -3.07 18.12
C GLY A 194 -27.96 -1.89 17.25
N ALA A 195 -28.05 -0.72 17.86
CA ALA A 195 -28.31 0.54 17.20
C ALA A 195 -27.34 1.62 17.70
N SER A 196 -26.94 2.51 16.81
CA SER A 196 -26.10 3.66 17.16
C SER A 196 -26.59 4.91 16.41
N TYR A 197 -26.39 6.08 17.01
CA TYR A 197 -26.83 7.34 16.42
C TYR A 197 -25.66 8.31 16.31
N ASP A 198 -25.25 8.67 15.10
CA ASP A 198 -24.10 9.56 14.90
C ASP A 198 -24.49 11.02 15.17
N VAL A 199 -23.87 11.64 16.18
CA VAL A 199 -24.02 13.07 16.51
C VAL A 199 -22.73 13.81 16.16
N PRO A 200 -22.69 14.55 15.02
CA PRO A 200 -21.55 15.41 14.70
C PRO A 200 -21.35 16.47 15.77
N LEU A 201 -20.14 16.56 16.33
CA LEU A 201 -19.78 17.57 17.33
C LEU A 201 -19.26 18.87 16.70
N ASN A 202 -19.03 18.88 15.38
CA ASN A 202 -18.62 20.06 14.62
C ASN A 202 -19.31 20.12 13.25
N ALA A 203 -19.35 21.32 12.67
CA ALA A 203 -20.04 21.59 11.40
C ALA A 203 -19.56 20.69 10.24
N ASN A 204 -18.28 20.32 10.26
CA ASN A 204 -17.62 19.52 9.23
C ASN A 204 -17.78 18.00 9.43
N ALA A 205 -18.46 17.57 10.51
CA ALA A 205 -18.62 16.17 10.92
C ALA A 205 -17.30 15.38 10.92
N THR A 206 -16.21 16.02 11.37
CA THR A 206 -14.91 15.35 11.52
C THR A 206 -14.73 14.74 12.90
N VAL A 207 -15.50 15.19 13.88
CA VAL A 207 -15.59 14.60 15.21
C VAL A 207 -17.05 14.26 15.45
N ILE A 208 -17.32 12.99 15.76
CA ILE A 208 -18.68 12.46 15.92
C ILE A 208 -18.74 11.73 17.25
N LEU A 209 -19.77 12.01 18.05
CA LEU A 209 -20.11 11.22 19.23
C LEU A 209 -21.29 10.31 18.86
N ALA A 210 -21.17 9.02 19.11
CA ALA A 210 -22.22 8.07 18.81
C ALA A 210 -22.66 7.33 20.08
N PRO A 211 -23.79 7.72 20.71
CA PRO A 211 -24.48 6.82 21.63
C PRO A 211 -24.85 5.52 20.92
N GLU A 212 -24.63 4.42 21.62
CA GLU A 212 -24.85 3.09 21.09
C GLU A 212 -25.44 2.14 22.11
N VAL A 213 -26.22 1.19 21.61
CA VAL A 213 -26.79 0.09 22.37
C VAL A 213 -26.63 -1.20 21.60
N PHE A 214 -26.16 -2.24 22.26
CA PHE A 214 -25.99 -3.57 21.69
C PHE A 214 -26.59 -4.63 22.60
N TYR A 215 -27.10 -5.69 21.99
CA TYR A 215 -27.39 -6.95 22.64
C TYR A 215 -26.40 -7.99 22.11
N CYS A 216 -25.63 -8.60 23.01
CA CYS A 216 -24.74 -9.70 22.71
C CYS A 216 -25.36 -10.99 23.23
N LEU A 217 -25.72 -11.89 22.32
CA LEU A 217 -26.18 -13.23 22.60
C LEU A 217 -24.96 -14.17 22.65
N GLY A 218 -24.61 -14.69 23.83
CA GLY A 218 -23.52 -15.63 24.00
C GLY A 218 -23.87 -17.01 23.44
N LEU A 219 -22.98 -17.58 22.64
CA LEU A 219 -23.15 -18.91 22.03
C LEU A 219 -22.26 -19.97 22.67
N THR A 220 -21.16 -19.56 23.31
CA THR A 220 -20.26 -20.48 23.99
C THR A 220 -20.66 -20.61 25.45
N PRO A 221 -20.79 -21.85 25.99
CA PRO A 221 -21.02 -22.04 27.40
C PRO A 221 -19.79 -21.59 28.21
N VAL A 222 -19.99 -21.11 29.44
CA VAL A 222 -18.91 -20.64 30.32
C VAL A 222 -18.03 -21.81 30.77
N VAL A 223 -18.66 -22.95 31.05
CA VAL A 223 -18.03 -24.23 31.36
C VAL A 223 -18.46 -25.22 30.28
N SER A 224 -17.51 -25.95 29.69
CA SER A 224 -17.75 -26.76 28.48
C SER A 224 -18.90 -27.77 28.60
N ASP A 225 -19.13 -28.28 29.81
CA ASP A 225 -20.03 -29.40 30.07
C ASP A 225 -21.31 -28.96 30.83
N LEU A 226 -21.52 -27.64 30.99
CA LEU A 226 -22.69 -27.09 31.68
C LEU A 226 -23.51 -26.21 30.73
N ASP A 227 -24.83 -26.28 30.88
CA ASP A 227 -25.78 -25.40 30.20
C ASP A 227 -25.78 -24.01 30.87
N TRP A 228 -24.68 -23.27 30.69
CA TRP A 228 -24.49 -21.95 31.28
C TRP A 228 -23.90 -20.98 30.27
N THR A 229 -24.67 -19.95 29.90
CA THR A 229 -24.30 -18.95 28.89
C THR A 229 -24.43 -17.54 29.43
N THR A 230 -23.65 -16.61 28.85
CA THR A 230 -23.67 -15.20 29.24
C THR A 230 -24.18 -14.33 28.08
N ASN A 231 -25.26 -13.60 28.32
CA ASN A 231 -25.74 -12.57 27.42
C ASN A 231 -25.42 -11.20 28.01
N SER A 232 -25.35 -10.15 27.18
CA SER A 232 -25.18 -8.79 27.70
C SER A 232 -25.97 -7.76 26.91
N PHE A 233 -26.60 -6.84 27.63
CA PHE A 233 -26.99 -5.55 27.09
C PHE A 233 -25.85 -4.56 27.31
N ARG A 234 -25.43 -3.87 26.27
CA ARG A 234 -24.34 -2.89 26.32
C ARG A 234 -24.87 -1.55 25.90
N PHE A 235 -24.57 -0.52 26.66
CA PHE A 235 -24.89 0.85 26.28
C PHE A 235 -23.69 1.74 26.57
N GLY A 236 -23.40 2.62 25.63
CA GLY A 236 -22.15 3.36 25.68
C GLY A 236 -22.07 4.47 24.68
N LEU A 237 -20.84 4.96 24.53
CA LEU A 237 -20.49 6.04 23.61
C LEU A 237 -19.25 5.65 22.81
N ALA A 238 -19.31 5.90 21.52
CA ALA A 238 -18.16 5.88 20.63
C ALA A 238 -17.79 7.30 20.21
N LEU A 239 -16.51 7.66 20.38
CA LEU A 239 -15.95 8.90 19.84
C LEU A 239 -15.25 8.57 18.52
N LYS A 240 -15.75 9.14 17.42
CA LYS A 240 -15.27 8.88 16.07
C LYS A 240 -14.56 10.10 15.51
N LEU A 241 -13.43 9.85 14.86
CA LEU A 241 -12.71 10.80 14.03
C LEU A 241 -12.92 10.41 12.57
N SER A 242 -13.50 11.31 11.78
CA SER A 242 -13.74 11.15 10.35
C SER A 242 -13.14 12.33 9.57
N PRO A 243 -11.81 12.34 9.34
CA PRO A 243 -11.13 13.46 8.71
C PRO A 243 -11.79 13.84 7.37
N GLN A 244 -11.96 15.14 7.12
CA GLN A 244 -12.33 15.61 5.80
C GLN A 244 -11.18 15.30 4.85
N GLN A 245 -11.48 14.69 3.70
CA GLN A 245 -10.56 14.81 2.57
C GLN A 245 -10.50 16.30 2.22
N PRO A 246 -9.30 16.85 1.96
CA PRO A 246 -9.16 18.25 1.57
C PRO A 246 -10.11 18.55 0.42
N GLU A 247 -11.01 19.52 0.63
CA GLU A 247 -11.93 19.97 -0.40
C GLU A 247 -11.10 20.46 -1.58
N ARG A 248 -11.35 19.88 -2.76
CA ARG A 248 -10.89 20.51 -3.99
C ARG A 248 -11.60 21.87 -4.07
N PRO A 249 -10.91 22.96 -4.40
CA PRO A 249 -11.56 24.23 -4.64
C PRO A 249 -12.71 24.01 -5.63
N ILE A 250 -13.92 24.37 -5.24
CA ILE A 250 -15.05 24.42 -6.16
C ILE A 250 -14.72 25.57 -7.11
N GLU A 251 -14.28 25.25 -8.33
CA GLU A 251 -14.31 26.23 -9.41
C GLU A 251 -15.77 26.56 -9.66
N ARG A 252 -16.16 27.78 -9.28
CA ARG A 252 -17.38 28.40 -9.79
C ARG A 252 -17.20 28.48 -11.31
N ILE A 253 -17.84 27.59 -12.04
CA ILE A 253 -18.06 27.78 -13.48
C ILE A 253 -18.97 28.99 -13.60
N GLU A 254 -18.40 30.17 -13.81
CA GLU A 254 -19.14 31.24 -14.46
C GLU A 254 -19.41 30.75 -15.88
N GLU A 255 -20.64 30.30 -16.14
CA GLU A 255 -21.15 30.24 -17.51
C GLU A 255 -21.14 31.67 -18.06
N LYS A 256 -20.02 32.08 -18.65
CA LYS A 256 -20.05 33.15 -19.64
C LYS A 256 -20.82 32.58 -20.82
N GLN A 257 -22.08 32.98 -20.94
CA GLN A 257 -22.79 32.88 -22.21
C GLN A 257 -21.92 33.56 -23.27
N ASN A 258 -21.28 32.75 -24.12
CA ASN A 258 -20.74 33.25 -25.36
C ASN A 258 -21.93 33.67 -26.23
N VAL A 259 -22.20 34.96 -26.23
CA VAL A 259 -23.03 35.58 -27.28
C VAL A 259 -22.20 35.53 -28.55
N ASP A 260 -22.59 34.62 -29.44
CA ASP A 260 -22.04 34.49 -30.78
C ASP A 260 -22.32 35.79 -31.55
N THR A 261 -21.37 36.71 -31.49
CA THR A 261 -21.45 37.98 -32.22
C THR A 261 -20.78 37.74 -33.55
N GLN A 262 -21.58 37.42 -34.58
CA GLN A 262 -21.09 37.44 -35.95
C GLN A 262 -20.55 38.84 -36.26
N LEU A 263 -19.24 38.92 -36.51
CA LEU A 263 -18.55 40.10 -36.97
C LEU A 263 -19.05 40.46 -38.38
N VAL A 264 -20.01 41.38 -38.46
CA VAL A 264 -20.32 42.09 -39.70
C VAL A 264 -19.26 43.16 -39.88
N VAL A 265 -18.28 42.89 -40.74
CA VAL A 265 -17.30 43.89 -41.18
C VAL A 265 -18.03 44.95 -42.01
N ARG A 266 -18.17 46.16 -41.45
CA ARG A 266 -18.45 47.37 -42.23
C ARG A 266 -17.16 48.17 -42.36
N PRO A 267 -16.80 48.65 -43.57
CA PRO A 267 -15.67 49.54 -43.73
C PRO A 267 -16.06 50.92 -43.21
N ILE A 268 -15.38 51.40 -42.15
CA ILE A 268 -15.48 52.79 -41.70
C ILE A 268 -14.22 53.51 -42.15
N ALA A 269 -14.47 54.65 -42.81
CA ALA A 269 -13.50 55.58 -43.33
C ALA A 269 -12.56 56.09 -42.24
N VAL A 270 -11.32 56.30 -42.68
CA VAL A 270 -10.26 57.00 -41.96
C VAL A 270 -10.73 58.43 -41.67
N ASP A 271 -10.80 58.79 -40.40
CA ASP A 271 -10.56 60.16 -39.98
C ASP A 271 -9.70 60.16 -38.72
N SER A 272 -8.57 60.83 -38.86
CA SER A 272 -7.60 61.18 -37.84
C SER A 272 -8.24 62.01 -36.72
N ILE A 273 -7.89 61.71 -35.47
CA ILE A 273 -7.48 62.68 -34.44
C ILE A 273 -6.64 61.89 -33.42
N GLY A 274 -5.41 62.34 -33.20
CA GLY A 274 -4.53 61.77 -32.18
C GLY A 274 -4.79 62.36 -30.80
N SER A 275 -4.47 61.59 -29.77
CA SER A 275 -3.88 62.10 -28.52
C SER A 275 -3.34 60.93 -27.69
N GLY A 276 -2.06 61.03 -27.29
CA GLY A 276 -1.53 60.40 -26.08
C GLY A 276 -0.80 59.08 -26.26
N HIS A 277 0.53 59.14 -26.30
CA HIS A 277 1.40 58.01 -25.96
C HIS A 277 1.15 57.57 -24.50
N ASP A 278 0.99 56.27 -24.29
CA ASP A 278 1.76 55.56 -23.27
C ASP A 278 2.11 54.16 -23.80
N ALA A 279 3.37 54.01 -24.19
CA ALA A 279 3.91 52.82 -24.86
C ALA A 279 5.09 52.30 -24.02
N THR A 280 4.79 51.45 -23.04
CA THR A 280 5.78 50.54 -22.42
C THR A 280 5.09 49.30 -21.81
N GLN A 281 4.18 48.64 -22.52
CA GLN A 281 3.85 47.24 -22.20
C GLN A 281 4.75 46.34 -23.04
N THR A 282 5.79 45.78 -22.41
CA THR A 282 6.64 44.77 -23.03
C THR A 282 5.83 43.51 -23.34
N LEU A 283 5.98 42.91 -24.52
CA LEU A 283 5.23 41.71 -24.90
C LEU A 283 5.79 40.48 -24.17
N LEU A 284 4.90 39.71 -23.54
CA LEU A 284 5.16 38.33 -23.09
C LEU A 284 3.83 37.58 -23.14
N THR A 285 3.63 36.79 -24.18
CA THR A 285 2.44 35.97 -24.38
C THR A 285 2.86 34.51 -24.35
N VAL A 286 2.08 33.68 -23.65
CA VAL A 286 2.36 32.25 -23.49
C VAL A 286 1.12 31.46 -23.84
N GLY A 287 1.32 30.38 -24.61
CA GLY A 287 0.33 29.37 -24.93
C GLY A 287 0.94 27.98 -24.75
N VAL A 288 0.12 27.00 -24.40
CA VAL A 288 0.51 25.59 -24.48
C VAL A 288 -0.68 24.75 -24.88
N LEU A 289 -0.45 23.83 -25.83
CA LEU A 289 -1.43 22.84 -26.24
C LEU A 289 -0.85 21.45 -26.05
N ALA A 290 -1.71 20.47 -25.78
CA ALA A 290 -1.30 19.07 -25.69
C ALA A 290 -2.00 18.24 -26.76
N LYS A 291 -1.26 17.30 -27.36
CA LYS A 291 -1.76 16.31 -28.31
C LYS A 291 -1.30 14.91 -27.93
N GLY A 292 -2.09 13.93 -28.33
CA GLY A 292 -1.81 12.53 -28.14
C GLY A 292 -1.01 12.03 -29.32
N VAL A 293 0.06 11.29 -29.09
CA VAL A 293 0.80 10.64 -30.17
C VAL A 293 0.65 9.13 -30.03
N GLU A 294 0.11 8.52 -31.06
CA GLU A 294 -0.07 7.08 -31.17
C GLU A 294 1.28 6.37 -31.39
N ALA A 295 1.32 5.05 -31.18
CA ALA A 295 2.56 4.27 -31.32
C ALA A 295 3.16 4.30 -32.74
N ASN A 296 2.36 4.61 -33.76
CA ASN A 296 2.79 4.79 -35.16
C ASN A 296 3.29 6.22 -35.47
N GLY A 297 3.31 7.12 -34.47
CA GLY A 297 3.71 8.52 -34.63
C GLY A 297 2.60 9.46 -35.08
N GLU A 298 1.37 8.97 -35.28
CA GLU A 298 0.22 9.79 -35.65
C GLU A 298 -0.25 10.68 -34.48
N GLU A 299 -0.43 11.97 -34.74
CA GLU A 299 -0.93 12.92 -33.75
C GLU A 299 -2.46 13.01 -33.77
N LYS A 300 -3.08 12.85 -32.61
CA LYS A 300 -4.52 13.07 -32.41
C LYS A 300 -4.75 14.30 -31.52
N PRO A 301 -5.78 15.12 -31.83
CA PRO A 301 -6.26 16.13 -30.89
C PRO A 301 -6.66 15.41 -29.60
N THR A 302 -5.99 15.69 -28.48
CA THR A 302 -6.27 14.96 -27.23
C THR A 302 -7.64 15.33 -26.71
N VAL A 303 -8.55 14.35 -26.63
CA VAL A 303 -9.86 14.53 -25.99
C VAL A 303 -9.91 13.77 -24.65
N THR A 304 -9.27 12.60 -24.55
CA THR A 304 -9.23 11.79 -23.33
C THR A 304 -7.97 10.92 -23.28
N LEU A 305 -7.26 10.92 -22.14
CA LEU A 305 -6.19 10.00 -21.80
C LEU A 305 -6.76 8.79 -21.04
N ARG A 306 -6.67 7.60 -21.61
CA ARG A 306 -7.10 6.36 -20.94
C ARG A 306 -5.90 5.69 -20.30
N VAL A 307 -6.00 5.35 -19.02
CA VAL A 307 -5.00 4.58 -18.30
C VAL A 307 -5.64 3.26 -17.86
N GLU A 308 -5.05 2.15 -18.27
CA GLU A 308 -5.55 0.82 -17.95
C GLU A 308 -4.55 0.05 -17.07
N GLU A 309 -5.06 -0.61 -16.04
CA GLU A 309 -4.28 -1.42 -15.10
C GLU A 309 -4.35 -2.91 -15.44
N PHE A 310 -3.21 -3.60 -15.39
CA PHE A 310 -3.10 -5.03 -15.63
C PHE A 310 -2.34 -5.69 -14.48
N SER A 311 -2.72 -6.91 -14.09
CA SER A 311 -1.88 -7.72 -13.21
C SER A 311 -0.56 -8.02 -13.90
N SER A 312 0.56 -7.78 -13.24
CA SER A 312 1.88 -7.92 -13.83
C SER A 312 2.91 -8.51 -12.89
N VAL A 313 3.68 -9.46 -13.41
CA VAL A 313 4.95 -9.89 -12.82
C VAL A 313 6.07 -9.14 -13.54
N LEU A 314 6.92 -8.44 -12.78
CA LEU A 314 8.15 -7.85 -13.29
C LEU A 314 9.35 -8.57 -12.66
N MET A 315 10.21 -9.15 -13.50
CA MET A 315 11.49 -9.72 -13.06
C MET A 315 12.65 -8.91 -13.65
N THR A 316 13.41 -8.28 -12.75
CA THR A 316 14.59 -7.48 -13.11
C THR A 316 15.86 -8.20 -12.64
N PRO A 317 16.80 -8.50 -13.54
CA PRO A 317 18.06 -9.14 -13.17
C PRO A 317 18.95 -8.16 -12.42
N LEU A 318 19.63 -8.66 -11.40
CA LEU A 318 20.55 -7.87 -10.59
C LEU A 318 21.98 -8.07 -11.08
N LEU A 319 22.54 -7.06 -11.75
CA LEU A 319 23.94 -7.06 -12.15
C LEU A 319 24.82 -6.93 -10.90
N ASN A 320 25.61 -7.95 -10.60
CA ASN A 320 26.40 -8.05 -9.36
C ASN A 320 27.75 -7.31 -9.42
N TYR A 321 27.82 -6.23 -10.20
CA TYR A 321 29.02 -5.41 -10.40
C TYR A 321 28.79 -3.98 -9.91
N VAL A 322 29.80 -3.39 -9.29
CA VAL A 322 29.83 -1.97 -8.90
C VAL A 322 30.95 -1.29 -9.70
N PHE A 323 30.62 -0.35 -10.58
CA PHE A 323 31.58 0.33 -11.45
C PHE A 323 32.18 1.57 -10.79
N PHE A 324 33.42 1.88 -11.15
CA PHE A 324 34.19 3.00 -10.62
C PHE A 324 34.75 3.86 -11.74
N ASP A 325 34.93 5.13 -11.44
CA ASP A 325 35.59 6.06 -12.35
C ASP A 325 37.10 5.81 -12.37
N GLU A 326 37.75 6.40 -13.38
CA GLU A 326 39.18 6.28 -13.58
C GLU A 326 40.01 6.70 -12.36
N ASN A 327 40.94 5.84 -11.96
CA ASN A 327 41.87 6.04 -10.86
C ASN A 327 41.19 6.43 -9.51
N SER A 328 39.91 6.09 -9.36
CA SER A 328 39.11 6.39 -8.18
C SER A 328 38.67 5.12 -7.47
N SER A 329 38.73 5.15 -6.14
CA SER A 329 38.06 4.17 -5.27
C SER A 329 36.81 4.72 -4.60
N THR A 330 36.44 5.97 -4.89
CA THR A 330 35.24 6.59 -4.32
C THR A 330 34.01 6.00 -5.00
N LEU A 331 33.01 5.58 -4.21
CA LEU A 331 31.75 5.11 -4.75
C LEU A 331 31.08 6.22 -5.57
N PRO A 332 30.77 6.02 -6.85
CA PRO A 332 30.15 7.05 -7.67
C PRO A 332 28.77 7.48 -7.14
N SER A 333 28.46 8.78 -7.26
CA SER A 333 27.21 9.38 -6.74
C SER A 333 25.93 8.85 -7.39
N ARG A 334 26.05 8.14 -8.53
CA ARG A 334 24.95 7.46 -9.21
C ARG A 334 24.38 6.28 -8.40
N TYR A 335 25.15 5.67 -7.51
CA TYR A 335 24.61 4.65 -6.60
C TYR A 335 23.86 5.29 -5.43
N ARG A 336 22.66 4.79 -5.12
CA ARG A 336 21.91 5.26 -3.95
C ARG A 336 22.58 4.74 -2.68
N VAL A 337 23.19 5.64 -1.92
CA VAL A 337 23.72 5.39 -0.58
C VAL A 337 22.67 5.82 0.44
N LEU A 338 22.34 4.93 1.38
CA LEU A 338 21.40 5.19 2.47
C LEU A 338 22.16 5.53 3.75
N ASN A 339 21.47 6.16 4.70
CA ASN A 339 21.88 6.19 6.09
C ASN A 339 21.25 5.03 6.89
N THR A 340 21.68 4.84 8.14
CA THR A 340 21.23 3.74 9.00
C THR A 340 19.70 3.72 9.21
N ASP A 341 19.07 4.88 9.39
CA ASP A 341 17.62 4.99 9.59
C ASP A 341 16.82 4.60 8.34
N GLU A 342 17.29 5.02 7.17
CA GLU A 342 16.72 4.64 5.88
C GLU A 342 16.79 3.13 5.66
N THR A 343 17.86 2.45 6.12
CA THR A 343 17.96 0.98 5.93
C THR A 343 16.83 0.20 6.59
N ASN A 344 16.27 0.69 7.71
CA ASN A 344 15.18 0.03 8.43
C ASN A 344 13.84 0.13 7.69
N LYS A 345 13.68 1.15 6.84
CA LYS A 345 12.47 1.39 6.04
C LYS A 345 12.63 0.93 4.58
N TYR A 346 13.82 0.46 4.21
CA TYR A 346 14.13 0.15 2.82
C TYR A 346 13.38 -1.10 2.33
N ASP A 347 12.64 -0.93 1.25
CA ASP A 347 11.99 -2.03 0.55
C ASP A 347 12.52 -2.23 -0.87
N GLU A 348 13.17 -3.37 -1.12
CA GLU A 348 13.70 -3.73 -2.44
C GLU A 348 12.59 -3.90 -3.49
N LYS A 349 11.37 -4.28 -3.08
CA LYS A 349 10.25 -4.40 -4.01
C LYS A 349 9.76 -3.03 -4.50
N GLY A 350 9.79 -2.04 -3.62
CA GLY A 350 9.37 -0.66 -3.94
C GLY A 350 10.28 0.08 -4.92
N VAL A 351 11.50 -0.41 -5.16
CA VAL A 351 12.44 0.19 -6.13
C VAL A 351 12.51 -0.57 -7.47
N ASN A 352 11.83 -1.72 -7.58
CA ASN A 352 11.84 -2.50 -8.82
C ASN A 352 10.92 -1.83 -9.85
N SER A 353 11.48 -1.45 -10.99
CA SER A 353 10.75 -0.70 -12.03
C SER A 353 11.08 -1.19 -13.43
N ILE A 354 10.26 -0.78 -14.42
CA ILE A 354 10.51 -1.07 -15.83
C ILE A 354 11.85 -0.46 -16.28
N ASP A 355 12.21 0.70 -15.73
CA ASP A 355 13.57 1.21 -15.80
C ASP A 355 14.48 0.40 -14.86
N ARG A 356 15.20 -0.54 -15.48
CA ARG A 356 16.08 -1.49 -14.80
C ARG A 356 17.32 -0.79 -14.27
N LEU A 357 17.76 0.27 -14.94
CA LEU A 357 18.95 1.02 -14.53
C LEU A 357 18.70 1.78 -13.23
N SER A 358 17.52 2.40 -13.09
CA SER A 358 17.07 2.96 -11.81
C SER A 358 17.07 1.93 -10.68
N THR A 359 16.58 0.71 -10.95
CA THR A 359 16.61 -0.40 -9.98
C THR A 359 18.05 -0.79 -9.63
N TYR A 360 18.94 -0.88 -10.63
CA TYR A 360 20.35 -1.23 -10.47
C TYR A 360 21.12 -0.24 -9.59
N TYR A 361 20.80 1.06 -9.63
CA TYR A 361 21.45 2.03 -8.75
C TYR A 361 21.16 1.80 -7.26
N HIS A 362 20.19 0.93 -6.93
CA HIS A 362 19.97 0.42 -5.59
C HIS A 362 20.70 -0.90 -5.26
N LEU A 363 21.55 -1.44 -6.14
CA LEU A 363 22.27 -2.72 -5.98
C LEU A 363 22.83 -2.92 -4.57
N LEU A 364 23.58 -1.94 -4.07
CA LEU A 364 24.21 -2.01 -2.74
C LEU A 364 23.17 -2.09 -1.61
N ASN A 365 22.00 -1.47 -1.77
CA ASN A 365 20.93 -1.55 -0.78
C ASN A 365 20.22 -2.89 -0.80
N ILE A 366 19.99 -3.43 -1.99
CA ILE A 366 19.38 -4.74 -2.19
C ILE A 366 20.29 -5.82 -1.56
N VAL A 367 21.57 -5.82 -1.90
CA VAL A 367 22.55 -6.75 -1.32
C VAL A 367 22.66 -6.57 0.20
N GLY A 368 22.70 -5.33 0.69
CA GLY A 368 22.78 -5.04 2.12
C GLY A 368 21.58 -5.56 2.91
N LYS A 369 20.36 -5.32 2.39
CA LYS A 369 19.11 -5.85 2.96
C LYS A 369 19.12 -7.37 3.01
N ARG A 370 19.46 -8.02 1.91
CA ARG A 370 19.48 -9.48 1.81
C ARG A 370 20.52 -10.12 2.71
N LEU A 371 21.70 -9.51 2.85
CA LEU A 371 22.72 -9.97 3.81
C LEU A 371 22.24 -9.86 5.26
N ARG A 372 21.49 -8.80 5.60
CA ARG A 372 20.89 -8.63 6.93
C ARG A 372 19.82 -9.70 7.19
N GLN A 373 19.01 -10.03 6.18
CA GLN A 373 17.95 -11.04 6.28
C GLN A 373 18.45 -12.49 6.24
N ASN A 374 19.65 -12.72 5.72
CA ASN A 374 20.28 -14.04 5.62
C ASN A 374 21.59 -14.07 6.43
N PRO A 375 21.55 -14.27 7.77
CA PRO A 375 22.73 -14.15 8.64
C PRO A 375 23.88 -15.12 8.35
N SER A 376 23.60 -16.27 7.72
CA SER A 376 24.60 -17.27 7.34
C SER A 376 25.29 -16.98 6.02
N ALA A 377 24.73 -16.10 5.17
CA ALA A 377 25.32 -15.79 3.88
C ALA A 377 26.61 -14.97 4.03
N THR A 378 27.57 -15.21 3.16
CA THR A 378 28.85 -14.50 3.10
C THR A 378 29.10 -14.03 1.68
N ILE A 379 29.83 -12.92 1.54
CA ILE A 379 30.20 -12.37 0.24
C ILE A 379 31.70 -12.15 0.13
N THR A 380 32.22 -12.27 -1.09
CA THR A 380 33.58 -11.85 -1.46
C THR A 380 33.48 -10.71 -2.44
N LEU A 381 34.08 -9.57 -2.11
CA LEU A 381 34.18 -8.39 -2.94
C LEU A 381 35.53 -8.40 -3.66
N VAL A 382 35.52 -8.58 -4.98
CA VAL A 382 36.74 -8.64 -5.79
C VAL A 382 36.91 -7.34 -6.56
N GLY A 383 37.81 -6.48 -6.09
CA GLY A 383 38.12 -5.22 -6.75
C GLY A 383 39.00 -5.42 -7.99
N CYS A 384 38.68 -4.70 -9.06
CA CYS A 384 39.41 -4.74 -10.33
C CYS A 384 39.73 -3.31 -10.83
N ASN A 385 40.73 -3.23 -11.68
CA ASN A 385 41.19 -2.05 -12.40
C ASN A 385 41.26 -2.34 -13.92
N ALA A 386 41.57 -1.32 -14.72
CA ALA A 386 41.64 -1.49 -16.17
C ALA A 386 42.99 -2.01 -16.69
N ASP A 387 44.00 -2.15 -15.81
CA ASP A 387 45.38 -2.54 -16.11
C ASP A 387 46.07 -1.71 -17.22
N VAL A 388 45.66 -0.45 -17.36
CA VAL A 388 46.19 0.49 -18.34
C VAL A 388 46.57 1.81 -17.68
N GLU A 389 47.49 2.53 -18.32
CA GLU A 389 47.91 3.86 -17.88
C GLU A 389 48.21 3.93 -16.37
N MET A 390 47.58 4.85 -15.64
CA MET A 390 47.74 5.04 -14.19
C MET A 390 47.24 3.87 -13.34
N GLU A 391 46.42 2.98 -13.92
CA GLU A 391 45.88 1.80 -13.24
C GLU A 391 46.72 0.53 -13.49
N ARG A 392 47.72 0.56 -14.37
CA ARG A 392 48.54 -0.60 -14.70
C ARG A 392 49.23 -1.19 -13.47
N GLY A 393 48.97 -2.47 -13.18
CA GLY A 393 49.50 -3.18 -12.03
C GLY A 393 49.03 -2.65 -10.67
N ASN A 394 48.04 -1.75 -10.62
CA ASN A 394 47.65 -1.04 -9.41
C ASN A 394 46.67 -1.86 -8.55
N LEU A 395 47.17 -2.95 -7.96
CA LEU A 395 46.38 -3.79 -7.06
C LEU A 395 45.91 -3.03 -5.81
N ALA A 396 46.67 -2.03 -5.36
CA ALA A 396 46.27 -1.19 -4.23
C ALA A 396 44.97 -0.40 -4.52
N LEU A 397 44.80 0.11 -5.74
CA LEU A 397 43.55 0.75 -6.15
C LEU A 397 42.38 -0.25 -6.16
N SER A 398 42.61 -1.44 -6.70
CA SER A 398 41.62 -2.53 -6.68
C SER A 398 41.18 -2.89 -5.27
N THR A 399 42.12 -3.02 -4.32
CA THR A 399 41.82 -3.26 -2.90
C THR A 399 40.97 -2.14 -2.31
N ARG A 400 41.36 -0.87 -2.52
CA ARG A 400 40.59 0.28 -2.01
C ARG A 400 39.16 0.35 -2.57
N ARG A 401 38.94 -0.04 -3.82
CA ARG A 401 37.59 -0.15 -4.41
C ARG A 401 36.74 -1.18 -3.67
N ALA A 402 37.28 -2.38 -3.42
CA ALA A 402 36.60 -3.42 -2.66
C ALA A 402 36.31 -3.00 -1.21
N GLU A 403 37.27 -2.34 -0.56
CA GLU A 403 37.13 -1.80 0.79
C GLU A 403 36.05 -0.72 0.88
N SER A 404 35.94 0.16 -0.12
CA SER A 404 34.91 1.21 -0.14
C SER A 404 33.49 0.63 -0.21
N VAL A 405 33.31 -0.47 -0.96
CA VAL A 405 32.04 -1.21 -0.99
C VAL A 405 31.80 -1.94 0.33
N LYS A 406 32.83 -2.58 0.90
CA LYS A 406 32.75 -3.27 2.21
C LYS A 406 32.34 -2.30 3.31
N GLU A 407 32.96 -1.12 3.35
CA GLU A 407 32.70 -0.08 4.34
C GLU A 407 31.22 0.31 4.37
N TYR A 408 30.58 0.46 3.19
CA TYR A 408 29.15 0.74 3.10
C TYR A 408 28.29 -0.36 3.75
N PHE A 409 28.59 -1.62 3.46
CA PHE A 409 27.85 -2.75 4.06
C PHE A 409 28.04 -2.86 5.58
N VAL A 410 29.26 -2.64 6.06
CA VAL A 410 29.56 -2.72 7.50
C VAL A 410 28.94 -1.54 8.25
N LYS A 411 29.19 -0.30 7.80
CA LYS A 411 28.78 0.92 8.52
C LYS A 411 27.28 1.21 8.39
N THR A 412 26.74 1.15 7.19
CA THR A 412 25.33 1.52 6.94
C THR A 412 24.40 0.34 7.20
N TRP A 413 24.77 -0.84 6.70
CA TRP A 413 23.92 -2.02 6.79
C TRP A 413 24.16 -2.88 8.04
N GLY A 414 25.21 -2.61 8.81
CA GLY A 414 25.50 -3.33 10.05
C GLY A 414 25.89 -4.79 9.82
N ILE A 415 26.42 -5.12 8.63
CA ILE A 415 26.85 -6.47 8.32
C ILE A 415 28.17 -6.75 9.03
N ALA A 416 28.24 -7.86 9.77
CA ALA A 416 29.45 -8.25 10.50
C ALA A 416 30.65 -8.41 9.54
N ASP A 417 31.78 -7.80 9.90
CA ASP A 417 32.99 -7.74 9.05
C ASP A 417 33.44 -9.12 8.55
N VAL A 418 33.38 -10.12 9.43
CA VAL A 418 33.74 -11.53 9.15
C VAL A 418 32.94 -12.15 8.00
N ARG A 419 31.76 -11.60 7.66
CA ARG A 419 30.91 -12.10 6.57
C ARG A 419 31.31 -11.53 5.20
N ILE A 420 32.24 -10.57 5.15
CA ILE A 420 32.65 -9.87 3.94
C ILE A 420 34.16 -10.00 3.75
N LYS A 421 34.55 -10.86 2.80
CA LYS A 421 35.93 -11.00 2.36
C LYS A 421 36.23 -10.00 1.24
N THR A 422 37.42 -9.43 1.21
CA THR A 422 37.91 -8.59 0.11
C THR A 422 39.07 -9.28 -0.61
N GLU A 423 39.05 -9.22 -1.94
CA GLU A 423 40.13 -9.67 -2.81
C GLU A 423 40.37 -8.62 -3.90
N SER A 424 41.52 -8.68 -4.57
CA SER A 424 41.91 -7.72 -5.60
C SER A 424 42.54 -8.41 -6.80
N ARG A 425 42.17 -7.96 -8.00
CA ARG A 425 42.82 -8.33 -9.27
C ARG A 425 43.13 -7.06 -10.06
N ASN A 426 43.98 -7.17 -11.08
CA ASN A 426 44.07 -6.13 -12.10
C ASN A 426 42.81 -6.22 -12.95
N LEU A 427 42.72 -7.17 -13.87
CA LEU A 427 41.52 -7.34 -14.68
C LEU A 427 40.45 -8.24 -14.00
N PRO A 428 39.16 -8.03 -14.32
CA PRO A 428 38.10 -8.97 -13.92
C PRO A 428 38.28 -10.36 -14.52
N GLU A 429 37.58 -11.37 -13.97
CA GLU A 429 37.64 -12.76 -14.46
C GLU A 429 37.30 -12.85 -15.96
N LYS A 430 36.25 -12.11 -16.32
CA LYS A 430 35.80 -11.89 -17.69
C LYS A 430 35.98 -10.43 -18.01
N ALA A 431 37.20 -10.08 -18.40
CA ALA A 431 37.56 -8.74 -18.83
C ALA A 431 36.83 -8.38 -20.14
N ALA A 432 36.59 -7.09 -20.35
CA ALA A 432 36.07 -6.59 -21.60
C ALA A 432 37.00 -6.97 -22.76
N PHE A 433 36.40 -7.36 -23.89
CA PHE A 433 37.13 -7.89 -25.04
C PHE A 433 37.97 -6.81 -25.76
N SER A 434 37.55 -5.54 -25.71
CA SER A 434 38.23 -4.43 -26.39
C SER A 434 39.21 -3.70 -25.47
N GLN A 435 40.38 -3.36 -26.02
CA GLN A 435 41.26 -2.34 -25.45
C GLN A 435 40.80 -0.94 -25.88
N SER A 436 39.56 -0.59 -25.49
CA SER A 436 38.95 0.71 -25.76
C SER A 436 38.56 1.39 -24.45
N ALA A 437 38.28 2.69 -24.49
CA ALA A 437 37.84 3.44 -23.31
C ALA A 437 36.62 2.80 -22.63
N GLU A 438 35.66 2.31 -23.42
CA GLU A 438 34.46 1.62 -22.95
C GLU A 438 34.79 0.26 -22.31
N GLY A 439 35.75 -0.47 -22.88
CA GLY A 439 36.24 -1.72 -22.31
C GLY A 439 36.96 -1.50 -20.98
N TYR A 440 37.76 -0.44 -20.87
CA TYR A 440 38.41 -0.05 -19.62
C TYR A 440 37.39 0.33 -18.55
N GLN A 441 36.33 1.07 -18.89
CA GLN A 441 35.23 1.37 -17.95
C GLN A 441 34.56 0.09 -17.44
N GLU A 442 34.30 -0.89 -18.30
CA GLU A 442 33.70 -2.17 -17.91
C GLU A 442 34.64 -2.99 -16.99
N ASN A 443 35.95 -2.78 -17.07
CA ASN A 443 36.94 -3.46 -16.22
C ASN A 443 37.10 -2.82 -14.83
N ARG A 444 36.85 -1.50 -14.70
CA ARG A 444 36.93 -0.76 -13.43
C ARG A 444 35.71 -1.07 -12.56
N ARG A 445 35.70 -2.26 -11.96
CA ARG A 445 34.56 -2.74 -11.16
C ARG A 445 34.96 -3.51 -9.91
N VAL A 446 34.04 -3.59 -8.97
CA VAL A 446 34.03 -4.58 -7.89
C VAL A 446 33.00 -5.65 -8.24
N GLU A 447 33.41 -6.92 -8.23
CA GLU A 447 32.49 -8.06 -8.42
C GLU A 447 32.03 -8.58 -7.06
N ILE A 448 30.72 -8.81 -6.91
CA ILE A 448 30.12 -9.36 -5.70
C ILE A 448 29.89 -10.86 -5.92
N LEU A 449 30.72 -11.69 -5.28
CA LEU A 449 30.55 -13.13 -5.22
C LEU A 449 29.87 -13.50 -3.90
N THR A 450 29.02 -14.52 -3.90
CA THR A 450 28.18 -14.87 -2.75
C THR A 450 28.17 -16.38 -2.51
N SER A 451 28.08 -16.79 -1.23
CA SER A 451 27.85 -18.18 -0.85
C SER A 451 26.40 -18.62 -0.98
N SER A 452 25.46 -17.68 -1.16
CA SER A 452 24.03 -17.94 -1.38
C SER A 452 23.51 -17.15 -2.58
N THR A 453 22.82 -17.84 -3.50
CA THR A 453 22.23 -17.25 -4.71
C THR A 453 21.11 -16.25 -4.41
N GLU A 454 20.49 -16.31 -3.22
CA GLU A 454 19.44 -15.37 -2.81
C GLU A 454 19.94 -13.93 -2.72
N ILE A 455 21.21 -13.73 -2.37
CA ILE A 455 21.79 -12.39 -2.22
C ILE A 455 21.79 -11.63 -3.54
N THR A 456 22.10 -12.32 -4.64
CA THR A 456 22.20 -11.73 -5.99
C THR A 456 21.06 -12.15 -6.92
N ALA A 457 20.01 -12.79 -6.39
CA ALA A 457 18.85 -13.22 -7.17
C ALA A 457 18.16 -12.04 -7.88
N PRO A 458 17.50 -12.26 -9.04
CA PRO A 458 16.65 -11.24 -9.65
C PRO A 458 15.58 -10.72 -8.68
N ILE A 459 15.19 -9.46 -8.85
CA ILE A 459 14.06 -8.90 -8.10
C ILE A 459 12.79 -9.26 -8.86
N ILE A 460 11.84 -9.87 -8.16
CA ILE A 460 10.53 -10.25 -8.72
C ILE A 460 9.46 -9.49 -7.94
N THR A 461 8.72 -8.63 -8.63
CA THR A 461 7.54 -7.97 -8.09
C THR A 461 6.29 -8.49 -8.79
N LYS A 462 5.22 -8.64 -8.01
CA LYS A 462 3.86 -8.86 -8.51
C LYS A 462 3.08 -7.63 -8.12
N ASP A 463 2.70 -6.83 -9.10
CA ASP A 463 2.00 -5.59 -8.89
C ASP A 463 1.12 -5.28 -10.11
N THR A 464 0.73 -4.02 -10.24
CA THR A 464 -0.16 -3.52 -11.26
C THR A 464 0.65 -2.74 -12.30
N LEU A 465 0.62 -3.18 -13.55
CA LEU A 465 1.17 -2.44 -14.68
C LEU A 465 0.10 -1.46 -15.19
N ARG A 466 0.47 -0.19 -15.38
CA ARG A 466 -0.36 0.80 -16.07
C ARG A 466 0.11 0.97 -17.51
N LYS A 467 -0.84 1.02 -18.45
CA LYS A 467 -0.60 1.44 -19.84
C LYS A 467 -1.44 2.66 -20.16
N ALA A 468 -0.83 3.67 -20.74
CA ALA A 468 -1.51 4.86 -21.25
C ALA A 468 -1.89 4.71 -22.72
N ASN A 469 -3.07 5.22 -23.08
CA ASN A 469 -3.51 5.40 -24.44
C ASN A 469 -4.11 6.81 -24.60
N PRO A 470 -3.53 7.70 -25.42
CA PRO A 470 -2.34 7.49 -26.26
C PRO A 470 -1.05 7.26 -25.44
N PRO A 471 -0.04 6.54 -25.98
CA PRO A 471 1.18 6.19 -25.24
C PRO A 471 2.12 7.39 -24.98
N ILE A 472 1.99 8.45 -25.78
CA ILE A 472 2.78 9.67 -25.65
C ILE A 472 1.83 10.86 -25.58
N LEU A 473 2.11 11.77 -24.67
CA LEU A 473 1.50 13.09 -24.62
C LEU A 473 2.54 14.14 -25.01
N ARG A 474 2.31 14.83 -26.13
CA ARG A 474 3.20 15.86 -26.66
C ARG A 474 2.63 17.24 -26.37
N PHE A 475 3.43 18.10 -25.75
CA PHE A 475 3.09 19.49 -25.49
C PHE A 475 3.73 20.41 -26.53
N TYR A 476 2.98 21.41 -26.99
CA TYR A 476 3.42 22.48 -27.89
C TYR A 476 3.37 23.82 -27.17
N PRO A 477 4.47 24.24 -26.54
CA PRO A 477 4.63 25.60 -26.06
C PRO A 477 4.62 26.60 -27.22
N SER A 478 3.99 27.75 -27.01
CA SER A 478 4.08 28.93 -27.87
C SER A 478 4.40 30.12 -26.98
N VAL A 479 5.55 30.77 -27.19
CA VAL A 479 5.96 31.92 -26.39
C VAL A 479 6.38 33.04 -27.33
N GLU A 480 5.78 34.21 -27.15
CA GLU A 480 6.16 35.44 -27.83
C GLU A 480 6.68 36.42 -26.77
N ASN A 481 7.92 36.88 -26.90
CA ASN A 481 8.58 37.69 -25.87
C ASN A 481 9.51 38.74 -26.48
N ASP A 482 9.47 39.96 -25.93
CA ASP A 482 10.42 41.02 -26.27
C ASP A 482 11.70 40.98 -25.40
N ILE A 483 11.63 40.32 -24.24
CA ILE A 483 12.72 40.19 -23.27
C ILE A 483 13.13 38.71 -23.18
N PRO A 484 14.43 38.37 -23.20
CA PRO A 484 14.89 36.98 -23.10
C PRO A 484 14.36 36.25 -21.85
N LEU A 485 14.10 34.95 -21.99
CA LEU A 485 13.63 34.11 -20.91
C LEU A 485 14.79 33.68 -19.99
N SER A 486 14.56 33.71 -18.67
CA SER A 486 15.51 33.21 -17.67
C SER A 486 15.28 31.74 -17.34
N LYS A 487 14.01 31.33 -17.20
CA LYS A 487 13.61 29.95 -16.88
C LYS A 487 12.20 29.64 -17.35
N TRP A 488 11.91 28.35 -17.54
CA TRP A 488 10.57 27.85 -17.79
C TRP A 488 10.34 26.52 -17.08
N ILE A 489 9.08 26.26 -16.74
CA ILE A 489 8.63 25.04 -16.07
C ILE A 489 7.31 24.63 -16.72
N LEU A 490 7.23 23.41 -17.24
CA LEU A 490 5.97 22.76 -17.63
C LEU A 490 5.64 21.68 -16.61
N THR A 491 4.46 21.72 -16.01
CA THR A 491 3.97 20.67 -15.12
C THR A 491 2.71 20.05 -15.68
N ALA A 492 2.51 18.75 -15.44
CA ALA A 492 1.22 18.08 -15.56
C ALA A 492 0.82 17.60 -14.17
N GLU A 493 -0.33 18.04 -13.70
CA GLU A 493 -0.81 17.85 -12.35
C GLU A 493 -2.17 17.15 -12.35
N GLN A 494 -2.35 16.23 -11.41
CA GLN A 494 -3.63 15.61 -11.16
C GLN A 494 -3.90 15.62 -9.66
N ASN A 495 -5.00 16.23 -9.25
CA ASN A 495 -5.42 16.35 -7.85
C ASN A 495 -4.34 17.03 -6.96
N GLY A 496 -3.65 18.04 -7.50
CA GLY A 496 -2.58 18.77 -6.79
C GLY A 496 -1.26 18.01 -6.66
N MET A 497 -1.15 16.80 -7.25
CA MET A 497 0.12 16.08 -7.37
C MET A 497 0.70 16.30 -8.76
N VAL A 498 1.95 16.74 -8.82
CA VAL A 498 2.73 16.79 -10.06
C VAL A 498 3.02 15.37 -10.51
N VAL A 499 2.46 14.99 -11.65
CA VAL A 499 2.67 13.67 -12.29
C VAL A 499 3.86 13.73 -13.25
N LYS A 500 4.08 14.88 -13.89
CA LYS A 500 5.22 15.14 -14.77
C LYS A 500 5.69 16.58 -14.64
N ARG A 501 7.01 16.79 -14.74
CA ARG A 501 7.65 18.11 -14.75
C ARG A 501 8.74 18.15 -15.80
N PHE A 502 8.74 19.20 -16.60
CA PHE A 502 9.85 19.60 -17.46
C PHE A 502 10.31 20.99 -17.01
N GLU A 503 11.60 21.26 -17.09
CA GLU A 503 12.14 22.57 -16.77
C GLU A 503 13.41 22.86 -17.58
N GLY A 504 13.67 24.14 -17.79
CA GLY A 504 14.83 24.59 -18.55
C GLY A 504 15.11 26.08 -18.36
N ARG A 505 16.15 26.56 -19.04
CA ARG A 505 16.59 27.95 -19.07
C ARG A 505 16.66 28.44 -20.51
N GLY A 506 16.45 29.74 -20.71
CA GLY A 506 16.39 30.32 -22.05
C GLY A 506 15.11 29.92 -22.78
N ASP A 507 15.22 29.77 -24.10
CA ASP A 507 14.08 29.50 -24.97
C ASP A 507 13.38 28.17 -24.63
N VAL A 508 12.06 28.15 -24.82
CA VAL A 508 11.25 26.95 -24.60
C VAL A 508 11.29 26.07 -25.85
N PRO A 509 11.52 24.75 -25.72
CA PRO A 509 11.47 23.84 -26.87
C PRO A 509 10.12 23.89 -27.60
N SER A 510 10.14 23.72 -28.93
CA SER A 510 8.93 23.72 -29.77
C SER A 510 7.99 22.55 -29.49
N SER A 511 8.51 21.46 -28.92
CA SER A 511 7.71 20.35 -28.41
C SER A 511 8.39 19.66 -27.24
N LEU A 512 7.58 19.14 -26.30
CA LEU A 512 8.03 18.33 -25.17
C LEU A 512 7.21 17.04 -25.14
N ASP A 513 7.88 15.89 -25.15
CA ASP A 513 7.23 14.58 -25.16
C ASP A 513 7.26 13.95 -23.78
N TRP A 514 6.09 13.47 -23.35
CA TRP A 514 5.95 12.65 -22.16
C TRP A 514 5.59 11.20 -22.55
N THR A 515 6.57 10.30 -22.40
CA THR A 515 6.44 8.85 -22.68
C THR A 515 6.06 8.08 -21.41
N MET A 516 4.79 8.17 -20.99
CA MET A 516 4.28 7.70 -19.67
C MET A 516 4.69 6.26 -19.33
N ASP A 517 4.50 5.32 -20.26
CA ASP A 517 4.78 3.90 -20.04
C ASP A 517 6.28 3.60 -19.84
N GLN A 518 7.15 4.35 -20.54
CA GLN A 518 8.61 4.20 -20.41
C GLN A 518 9.12 4.84 -19.12
N GLU A 519 8.61 6.02 -18.80
CA GLU A 519 9.01 6.77 -17.61
C GLU A 519 8.37 6.25 -16.31
N GLY A 520 7.33 5.41 -16.40
CA GLY A 520 6.59 4.91 -15.24
C GLY A 520 5.79 5.98 -14.50
N SER A 521 5.54 7.12 -15.13
CA SER A 521 4.76 8.23 -14.61
C SER A 521 3.39 8.27 -15.29
N HIS A 522 2.35 7.84 -14.56
CA HIS A 522 0.97 7.82 -15.03
C HIS A 522 0.06 8.60 -14.08
N PRO A 523 -0.94 9.33 -14.60
CA PRO A 523 -2.03 9.80 -13.75
C PRO A 523 -2.74 8.60 -13.13
N ARG A 524 -3.05 8.71 -11.83
CA ARG A 524 -3.54 7.59 -10.98
C ARG A 524 -5.00 7.73 -10.60
N SER A 525 -5.68 8.74 -11.11
CA SER A 525 -7.08 9.01 -10.79
C SER A 525 -7.87 9.29 -12.06
N GLU A 526 -9.19 9.15 -11.96
CA GLU A 526 -10.13 9.64 -12.97
C GLU A 526 -10.33 11.16 -12.84
N GLY A 527 -10.76 11.79 -13.92
CA GLY A 527 -11.05 13.22 -14.00
C GLY A 527 -9.97 14.00 -14.75
N SER A 528 -10.02 15.33 -14.68
CA SER A 528 -9.11 16.17 -15.46
C SER A 528 -7.70 16.20 -14.88
N MET A 529 -6.71 16.08 -15.76
CA MET A 529 -5.31 16.42 -15.52
C MET A 529 -5.06 17.81 -16.11
N VAL A 530 -4.50 18.72 -15.32
CA VAL A 530 -4.17 20.08 -15.73
C VAL A 530 -2.69 20.11 -16.10
N TYR A 531 -2.35 20.71 -17.23
CA TYR A 531 -0.95 21.04 -17.53
C TYR A 531 -0.77 22.55 -17.51
N LEU A 532 0.33 23.01 -16.93
CA LEU A 532 0.66 24.42 -16.71
C LEU A 532 2.07 24.68 -17.22
N LEU A 533 2.20 25.57 -18.19
CA LEU A 533 3.46 26.18 -18.60
C LEU A 533 3.62 27.51 -17.87
N GLN A 534 4.72 27.65 -17.13
CA GLN A 534 5.16 28.90 -16.53
C GLN A 534 6.49 29.31 -17.16
N VAL A 535 6.57 30.54 -17.65
CA VAL A 535 7.82 31.13 -18.15
C VAL A 535 8.17 32.36 -17.31
N THR A 536 9.45 32.62 -17.12
CA THR A 536 9.94 33.79 -16.42
C THR A 536 11.00 34.48 -17.28
N ASP A 537 10.88 35.79 -17.50
CA ASP A 537 11.87 36.59 -18.21
C ASP A 537 13.06 36.98 -17.31
N THR A 538 14.07 37.64 -17.88
CA THR A 538 15.25 38.11 -17.11
C THR A 538 14.96 39.27 -16.17
N ASN A 539 13.78 39.91 -16.28
CA ASN A 539 13.30 40.94 -15.37
C ASN A 539 12.40 40.36 -14.26
N ASN A 540 12.36 39.03 -14.10
CA ASN A 540 11.52 38.29 -13.16
C ASN A 540 10.01 38.43 -13.38
N ARG A 541 9.55 38.92 -14.54
CA ARG A 541 8.14 38.84 -14.91
C ARG A 541 7.82 37.41 -15.29
N THR A 542 6.67 36.92 -14.83
CA THR A 542 6.22 35.55 -15.05
C THR A 542 4.88 35.56 -15.76
N GLU A 543 4.74 34.70 -16.76
CA GLU A 543 3.47 34.44 -17.44
C GLU A 543 3.17 32.95 -17.46
N THR A 544 1.88 32.61 -17.49
CA THR A 544 1.43 31.22 -17.42
C THR A 544 0.36 30.91 -18.45
N SER A 545 0.41 29.71 -19.01
CA SER A 545 -0.68 29.14 -19.82
C SER A 545 -0.99 27.75 -19.32
N SER A 546 -2.26 27.38 -19.33
CA SER A 546 -2.72 26.06 -18.91
C SER A 546 -3.69 25.43 -19.89
N GLY A 547 -3.78 24.11 -19.85
CA GLY A 547 -4.86 23.36 -20.48
C GLY A 547 -5.24 22.14 -19.66
N MET A 548 -6.28 21.43 -20.10
CA MET A 548 -6.80 20.26 -19.40
C MET A 548 -6.94 19.08 -20.33
N ILE A 549 -6.73 17.87 -19.80
CA ILE A 549 -6.94 16.59 -20.46
C ILE A 549 -7.81 15.73 -19.54
N ALA A 550 -8.91 15.20 -20.05
CA ALA A 550 -9.71 14.23 -19.30
C ALA A 550 -8.93 12.91 -19.15
N VAL A 551 -8.87 12.35 -17.95
CA VAL A 551 -8.26 11.05 -17.66
C VAL A 551 -9.34 10.04 -17.26
N GLU A 552 -9.36 8.89 -17.92
CA GLU A 552 -10.20 7.75 -17.59
C GLU A 552 -9.35 6.60 -17.05
N GLN A 553 -9.82 5.88 -16.03
CA GLN A 553 -9.11 4.74 -15.44
C GLN A 553 -9.90 3.44 -15.65
N THR A 554 -9.23 2.44 -16.21
CA THR A 554 -9.75 1.07 -16.29
C THR A 554 -8.94 0.19 -15.34
N THR A 555 -9.36 0.17 -14.07
CA THR A 555 -8.65 -0.59 -13.02
C THR A 555 -8.95 -2.09 -13.10
N ILE A 556 -8.07 -2.93 -12.55
CA ILE A 556 -8.32 -4.39 -12.45
C ILE A 556 -9.63 -4.66 -11.69
N HIS A 557 -9.86 -3.91 -10.61
CA HIS A 557 -11.08 -4.03 -9.81
C HIS A 557 -12.34 -3.71 -10.63
N ARG A 558 -12.29 -2.64 -11.44
CA ARG A 558 -13.38 -2.25 -12.34
C ARG A 558 -13.62 -3.30 -13.41
N LYS A 559 -12.57 -3.82 -14.06
CA LYS A 559 -12.69 -4.91 -15.04
C LYS A 559 -13.33 -6.17 -14.45
N LYS A 560 -12.97 -6.51 -13.21
CA LYS A 560 -13.55 -7.64 -12.47
C LYS A 560 -15.03 -7.44 -12.12
N ILE A 561 -15.44 -6.23 -11.72
CA ILE A 561 -16.85 -5.90 -11.43
C ILE A 561 -17.69 -5.89 -12.71
N GLU A 562 -17.18 -5.26 -13.77
CA GLU A 562 -17.88 -5.09 -15.05
C GLU A 562 -17.82 -6.35 -15.94
N ARG A 563 -17.14 -7.43 -15.50
CA ARG A 563 -16.87 -8.65 -16.28
C ARG A 563 -16.32 -8.36 -17.67
N ARG A 564 -15.40 -7.38 -17.75
CA ARG A 564 -14.66 -7.13 -18.98
C ARG A 564 -13.49 -8.10 -19.06
N GLY A 565 -13.23 -8.63 -20.25
CA GLY A 565 -12.02 -9.41 -20.51
C GLY A 565 -10.77 -8.66 -20.05
N ASP A 566 -9.89 -9.35 -19.34
CA ASP A 566 -8.63 -8.82 -18.82
C ASP A 566 -7.46 -9.73 -19.24
N LYS A 567 -6.23 -9.25 -19.06
CA LYS A 567 -5.02 -10.04 -19.28
C LYS A 567 -3.98 -9.80 -18.19
N GLU A 568 -3.23 -10.84 -17.87
CA GLU A 568 -2.02 -10.77 -17.06
C GLU A 568 -0.82 -10.51 -17.98
N ILE A 569 0.02 -9.53 -17.64
CA ILE A 569 1.19 -9.14 -18.44
C ILE A 569 2.46 -9.38 -17.62
N ASN A 570 3.20 -10.44 -17.93
CA ASN A 570 4.42 -10.80 -17.22
C ASN A 570 5.66 -10.42 -18.04
N ARG A 571 6.54 -9.59 -17.47
CA ARG A 571 7.75 -9.07 -18.09
C ARG A 571 8.99 -9.62 -17.38
N TYR A 572 9.85 -10.28 -18.13
CA TYR A 572 11.09 -10.85 -17.64
C TYR A 572 12.24 -10.29 -18.46
N SER A 573 13.24 -9.71 -17.78
CA SER A 573 14.49 -9.36 -18.43
C SER A 573 15.61 -10.31 -18.02
N LEU A 574 16.46 -10.60 -18.99
CA LEU A 574 17.39 -11.71 -18.96
C LEU A 574 18.79 -11.22 -19.34
N ILE A 575 19.69 -11.11 -18.36
CA ILE A 575 21.15 -10.97 -18.59
C ILE A 575 21.73 -12.40 -18.59
N LEU A 576 21.31 -13.22 -19.55
CA LEU A 576 21.62 -14.67 -19.56
C LEU A 576 22.92 -15.02 -20.27
N PHE A 577 23.42 -14.10 -21.09
CA PHE A 577 24.41 -14.41 -22.12
C PHE A 577 25.75 -13.79 -21.81
N GLU A 578 26.80 -14.60 -21.97
CA GLU A 578 28.17 -14.10 -21.95
C GLU A 578 28.44 -13.16 -23.13
N VAL A 579 29.55 -12.42 -23.07
CA VAL A 579 29.97 -11.50 -24.13
C VAL A 579 30.02 -12.26 -25.46
N ARG A 580 29.24 -11.79 -26.45
CA ARG A 580 29.12 -12.40 -27.79
C ARG A 580 28.62 -13.85 -27.84
N SER A 581 28.06 -14.39 -26.76
CA SER A 581 27.43 -15.71 -26.76
C SER A 581 25.91 -15.61 -26.86
N SER A 582 25.30 -16.67 -27.38
CA SER A 582 23.86 -16.96 -27.35
C SER A 582 23.54 -18.23 -26.55
N ASP A 583 24.50 -18.75 -25.78
CA ASP A 583 24.32 -19.99 -25.02
C ASP A 583 23.72 -19.72 -23.64
N ILE A 584 22.72 -20.52 -23.27
CA ILE A 584 22.09 -20.46 -21.95
C ILE A 584 22.83 -21.44 -21.03
N THR A 585 23.52 -20.91 -20.02
CA THR A 585 24.28 -21.71 -19.05
C THR A 585 23.36 -22.42 -18.04
N SER A 586 23.86 -23.43 -17.33
CA SER A 586 23.09 -24.19 -16.32
C SER A 586 22.60 -23.32 -15.16
N THR A 587 23.32 -22.25 -14.82
CA THR A 587 22.95 -21.24 -13.81
C THR A 587 21.61 -20.57 -14.09
N ASN A 588 21.22 -20.52 -15.36
CA ASN A 588 20.02 -19.83 -15.82
C ASN A 588 18.75 -20.68 -15.80
N LYS A 589 18.89 -21.99 -15.57
CA LYS A 589 17.76 -22.95 -15.60
C LYS A 589 16.61 -22.58 -14.64
N PRO A 590 16.86 -22.13 -13.38
CA PRO A 590 15.77 -21.74 -12.48
C PRO A 590 14.93 -20.57 -13.03
N ILE A 591 15.57 -19.63 -13.73
CA ILE A 591 14.88 -18.48 -14.34
C ILE A 591 14.04 -18.94 -15.53
N ILE A 592 14.59 -19.79 -16.40
CA ILE A 592 13.84 -20.37 -17.53
C ILE A 592 12.64 -21.17 -17.04
N ASP A 593 12.79 -21.96 -15.98
CA ASP A 593 11.69 -22.74 -15.40
C ASP A 593 10.63 -21.85 -14.75
N LEU A 594 11.04 -20.74 -14.11
CA LEU A 594 10.12 -19.72 -13.59
C LEU A 594 9.29 -19.08 -14.70
N ILE A 595 9.92 -18.66 -15.80
CA ILE A 595 9.22 -18.06 -16.94
C ILE A 595 8.25 -19.09 -17.53
N ARG A 596 8.71 -20.33 -17.75
CA ARG A 596 7.88 -21.40 -18.31
C ARG A 596 6.62 -21.67 -17.49
N LYS A 597 6.71 -21.62 -16.16
CA LYS A 597 5.55 -21.80 -15.25
C LYS A 597 4.46 -20.74 -15.46
N ASN A 598 4.81 -19.56 -15.97
CA ASN A 598 3.87 -18.47 -16.19
C ASN A 598 3.38 -18.36 -17.65
N ILE A 599 3.71 -19.32 -18.51
CA ILE A 599 3.17 -19.44 -19.87
C ILE A 599 1.97 -20.40 -19.85
N ALA A 600 0.79 -19.89 -20.16
CA ALA A 600 -0.43 -20.69 -20.33
C ALA A 600 -0.64 -21.04 -21.82
N PRO A 601 -1.49 -22.05 -22.13
CA PRO A 601 -1.75 -22.44 -23.52
C PRO A 601 -2.33 -21.33 -24.41
N ASN A 602 -3.01 -20.34 -23.81
CA ASN A 602 -3.60 -19.18 -24.48
C ASN A 602 -2.75 -17.91 -24.36
N SER A 603 -1.50 -18.01 -23.88
CA SER A 603 -0.61 -16.86 -23.78
C SER A 603 -0.04 -16.45 -25.13
N THR A 604 0.07 -15.15 -25.36
CA THR A 604 0.91 -14.58 -26.42
C THR A 604 2.27 -14.24 -25.82
N VAL A 605 3.37 -14.67 -26.46
CA VAL A 605 4.72 -14.48 -25.94
C VAL A 605 5.57 -13.69 -26.94
N SER A 606 6.16 -12.58 -26.48
CA SER A 606 7.16 -11.83 -27.24
C SER A 606 8.54 -12.02 -26.64
N VAL A 607 9.52 -12.35 -27.47
CA VAL A 607 10.93 -12.48 -27.10
C VAL A 607 11.75 -11.52 -27.94
N ALA A 608 12.31 -10.49 -27.32
CA ALA A 608 13.12 -9.47 -27.97
C ALA A 608 14.56 -9.50 -27.43
N GLY A 609 15.54 -9.72 -28.30
CA GLY A 609 16.95 -9.67 -27.94
C GLY A 609 17.58 -8.33 -28.30
N TYR A 610 18.52 -7.88 -27.47
CA TYR A 610 19.19 -6.58 -27.62
C TYR A 610 20.71 -6.71 -27.54
N THR A 611 21.40 -5.87 -28.32
CA THR A 611 22.83 -5.62 -28.19
C THR A 611 23.07 -4.11 -28.17
N ASP A 612 24.16 -3.67 -27.52
CA ASP A 612 24.56 -2.28 -27.53
C ASP A 612 25.25 -1.90 -28.86
N ARG A 613 25.70 -0.65 -28.96
CA ARG A 613 26.38 -0.12 -30.15
C ARG A 613 27.86 -0.53 -30.28
N LEU A 614 28.42 -1.34 -29.37
CA LEU A 614 29.83 -1.70 -29.43
C LEU A 614 30.07 -2.84 -30.43
N GLY A 615 30.99 -2.62 -31.37
CA GLY A 615 31.36 -3.60 -32.39
C GLY A 615 30.72 -3.32 -33.75
N ASP A 616 30.66 -4.36 -34.60
CA ASP A 616 30.09 -4.25 -35.95
C ASP A 616 28.55 -4.25 -35.90
N PRO A 617 27.86 -3.27 -36.52
CA PRO A 617 26.41 -3.17 -36.45
C PRO A 617 25.65 -4.39 -36.98
N LYS A 618 26.16 -5.06 -38.02
CA LYS A 618 25.51 -6.23 -38.64
C LYS A 618 25.71 -7.49 -37.79
N ALA A 619 26.89 -7.64 -37.19
CA ALA A 619 27.15 -8.67 -36.19
C ALA A 619 26.25 -8.50 -34.96
N ASN A 620 26.09 -7.26 -34.48
CA ASN A 620 25.23 -6.92 -33.35
C ASN A 620 23.77 -7.30 -33.57
N GLN A 621 23.24 -7.06 -34.77
CA GLN A 621 21.91 -7.53 -35.18
C GLN A 621 21.79 -9.06 -35.14
N THR A 622 22.78 -9.75 -35.70
CA THR A 622 22.80 -11.23 -35.75
C THR A 622 22.86 -11.84 -34.33
N ILE A 623 23.64 -11.25 -33.43
CA ILE A 623 23.73 -11.68 -32.03
C ILE A 623 22.41 -11.45 -31.29
N ALA A 624 21.78 -10.28 -31.49
CA ALA A 624 20.50 -9.95 -30.87
C ALA A 624 19.42 -10.97 -31.25
N GLU A 625 19.28 -11.29 -32.55
CA GLU A 625 18.35 -12.31 -33.03
C GLU A 625 18.70 -13.72 -32.54
N GLY A 626 20.00 -14.07 -32.52
CA GLY A 626 20.47 -15.36 -32.03
C GLY A 626 20.11 -15.60 -30.56
N ARG A 627 20.29 -14.58 -29.71
CA ARG A 627 19.90 -14.61 -28.29
C ARG A 627 18.39 -14.78 -28.12
N ALA A 628 17.59 -14.03 -28.88
CA ALA A 628 16.12 -14.14 -28.83
C ALA A 628 15.65 -15.56 -29.22
N LYS A 629 16.21 -16.13 -30.30
CA LYS A 629 15.91 -17.50 -30.75
C LYS A 629 16.35 -18.55 -29.73
N ALA A 630 17.53 -18.41 -29.14
CA ALA A 630 18.02 -19.32 -28.10
C ALA A 630 17.11 -19.31 -26.86
N THR A 631 16.68 -18.13 -26.41
CA THR A 631 15.71 -18.00 -25.30
C THR A 631 14.37 -18.64 -25.64
N ALA A 632 13.82 -18.38 -26.83
CA ALA A 632 12.56 -18.99 -27.27
C ALA A 632 12.63 -20.53 -27.30
N ASN A 633 13.74 -21.08 -27.80
CA ASN A 633 13.99 -22.52 -27.82
C ASN A 633 14.07 -23.11 -26.40
N ALA A 634 14.77 -22.45 -25.47
CA ALA A 634 14.87 -22.91 -24.08
C ALA A 634 13.52 -22.85 -23.35
N LEU A 635 12.66 -21.90 -23.70
CA LEU A 635 11.28 -21.80 -23.20
C LEU A 635 10.32 -22.81 -23.84
N ARG A 636 10.74 -23.49 -24.92
CA ARG A 636 9.95 -24.47 -25.70
C ARG A 636 8.70 -23.84 -26.34
N LEU A 637 8.82 -22.59 -26.78
CA LEU A 637 7.74 -21.84 -27.40
C LEU A 637 7.33 -22.46 -28.76
N GLN A 638 6.03 -22.54 -29.02
CA GLN A 638 5.43 -23.05 -30.27
C GLN A 638 4.89 -21.90 -31.13
N SER A 639 5.01 -22.00 -32.45
CA SER A 639 5.02 -20.86 -33.39
C SER A 639 3.76 -20.00 -33.49
N ASP A 640 2.57 -20.50 -33.13
CA ASP A 640 1.33 -19.83 -33.55
C ASP A 640 1.01 -18.55 -32.73
N ASN A 641 1.62 -18.36 -31.54
CA ASN A 641 1.37 -17.22 -30.64
C ASN A 641 2.67 -16.55 -30.13
N VAL A 642 3.76 -16.64 -30.90
CA VAL A 642 5.09 -16.23 -30.45
C VAL A 642 5.75 -15.26 -31.43
N SER A 643 6.12 -14.07 -30.96
CA SER A 643 6.91 -13.11 -31.72
C SER A 643 8.36 -13.11 -31.25
N ILE A 644 9.30 -13.33 -32.17
CA ILE A 644 10.75 -13.32 -31.87
C ILE A 644 11.38 -12.20 -32.70
N SER A 645 12.06 -11.28 -32.04
CA SER A 645 12.77 -10.18 -32.69
C SER A 645 14.15 -9.95 -32.07
N GLY A 646 15.06 -9.39 -32.86
CA GLY A 646 16.36 -8.91 -32.40
C GLY A 646 16.54 -7.45 -32.81
N GLN A 647 17.03 -6.63 -31.89
CA GLN A 647 17.40 -5.25 -32.15
C GLN A 647 18.88 -5.07 -31.83
N GLY A 648 19.69 -5.02 -32.88
CA GLY A 648 21.10 -4.70 -32.78
C GLY A 648 21.33 -3.21 -32.57
N ASN A 649 22.39 -2.85 -31.84
CA ASN A 649 22.79 -1.45 -31.63
C ASN A 649 21.67 -0.61 -30.98
N ALA A 650 20.96 -1.22 -30.03
CA ALA A 650 19.89 -0.56 -29.32
C ALA A 650 20.44 0.57 -28.42
N ASP A 651 19.64 1.62 -28.26
CA ASP A 651 19.94 2.76 -27.40
C ASP A 651 18.96 2.81 -26.21
N THR A 652 18.78 1.65 -25.56
CA THR A 652 17.81 1.48 -24.48
C THR A 652 18.20 2.26 -23.22
N TYR A 653 19.51 2.44 -23.00
CA TYR A 653 20.09 3.14 -21.85
C TYR A 653 21.34 3.89 -22.28
N ASN A 654 21.75 4.88 -21.48
CA ASN A 654 22.93 5.70 -21.75
C ASN A 654 24.17 4.82 -22.05
N PRO A 655 24.72 4.86 -23.27
CA PRO A 655 25.81 3.99 -23.69
C PRO A 655 27.18 4.43 -23.16
N ASP A 656 27.29 5.62 -22.57
CA ASP A 656 28.56 6.16 -22.06
C ASP A 656 28.96 5.54 -20.72
N LEU A 657 28.00 4.90 -20.02
CA LEU A 657 28.23 4.19 -18.78
C LEU A 657 28.27 2.67 -18.99
N PRO A 658 29.17 1.93 -18.30
CA PRO A 658 29.29 0.48 -18.45
C PRO A 658 28.03 -0.27 -18.04
N GLU A 659 27.36 0.16 -16.97
CA GLU A 659 26.08 -0.43 -16.56
C GLU A 659 24.97 -0.22 -17.60
N GLY A 660 24.90 0.94 -18.26
CA GLY A 660 23.92 1.22 -19.31
C GLY A 660 24.10 0.28 -20.50
N ARG A 661 25.35 0.10 -20.95
CA ARG A 661 25.70 -0.89 -21.99
C ARG A 661 25.29 -2.31 -21.61
N LEU A 662 25.59 -2.73 -20.38
CA LEU A 662 25.27 -4.08 -19.91
C LEU A 662 23.76 -4.33 -19.79
N TYR A 663 22.98 -3.34 -19.34
CA TYR A 663 21.52 -3.43 -19.29
C TYR A 663 20.86 -3.34 -20.67
N THR A 664 21.54 -2.79 -21.68
CA THR A 664 21.14 -2.90 -23.10
C THR A 664 21.43 -4.30 -23.67
N ARG A 665 22.43 -5.04 -23.18
CA ARG A 665 22.77 -6.40 -23.65
C ARG A 665 21.85 -7.48 -23.05
N THR A 666 20.55 -7.35 -23.20
CA THR A 666 19.55 -8.23 -22.56
C THR A 666 18.65 -8.97 -23.56
N VAL A 667 17.92 -9.96 -23.06
CA VAL A 667 16.72 -10.48 -23.74
C VAL A 667 15.50 -10.18 -22.87
N ASP A 668 14.45 -9.68 -23.49
CA ASP A 668 13.18 -9.43 -22.82
C ASP A 668 12.13 -10.42 -23.28
N VAL A 669 11.44 -11.01 -22.32
CA VAL A 669 10.32 -11.91 -22.53
C VAL A 669 9.07 -11.26 -21.94
N VAL A 670 8.09 -10.98 -22.79
CA VAL A 670 6.78 -10.46 -22.39
C VAL A 670 5.74 -11.52 -22.67
N ILE A 671 5.02 -11.95 -21.64
CA ILE A 671 3.93 -12.92 -21.72
C ILE A 671 2.64 -12.17 -21.44
N GLU A 672 1.71 -12.18 -22.39
CA GLU A 672 0.35 -11.68 -22.18
C GLU A 672 -0.62 -12.86 -22.14
N THR A 673 -1.32 -13.04 -21.02
CA THR A 673 -2.24 -14.18 -20.81
C THR A 673 -3.65 -13.67 -20.55
N PRO A 674 -4.63 -13.97 -21.41
CA PRO A 674 -6.03 -13.64 -21.15
C PRO A 674 -6.54 -14.30 -19.86
N VAL A 675 -7.16 -13.51 -18.98
CA VAL A 675 -7.82 -13.98 -17.77
C VAL A 675 -9.19 -14.54 -18.18
N LYS A 676 -9.48 -15.79 -17.83
CA LYS A 676 -10.81 -16.39 -18.09
C LYS A 676 -11.87 -15.67 -17.26
N GLU A 677 -13.00 -15.35 -17.89
CA GLU A 677 -14.19 -14.76 -17.27
C GLU A 677 -14.81 -15.64 -16.17
#